data_AF-A0A973ZFU4-F1
#
_entry.id   AF-A0A973ZFU4-F1
#
_cell.length_a   1.000
_cell.length_b   1.000
_cell.length_c   1.000
_cell.angle_alpha   90.00
_cell.angle_beta   90.00
_cell.angle_gamma   90.00
#
_symmetry.space_group_name_H-M   'P 1'
#
loop_
_entity.id
_entity.type
_entity.pdbx_description
1 polymer ?
#
loop_
_entity_poly.entity_id
_entity_poly.type
_entity_poly.pdbx_seq_one_letter_code
_entity_poly.pdbx_strand_id
1 'polypeptide(L)'
;MTLQTVLLGMDPAGTIELRPDAQGWYTLPTVRLVPTDPGAGPVWVEYFTCRAEGVPPSARDWAARLADVWEGADPRGRRIEGTYDIRPAPVPHPGFMDTRGTTLRLVVDVEYFHIDPLTGREVRGIPFRSGAYGTVAFLGPAVAPPDAPTAVAAEPAPTLAMGVPADAMGAPADAMGVPETPLPTAGPAAPAVRARGRVLDKDDEYLGHAAIDYGTCNSTVTLYDGQFKVREPFSPARVARLRAGVLKHVLGEPYPDLVKDEWESVLALAQAGMSDGGTADARSPAELVGAETGTAQLFRLCLLLEQRIPDCSHLLRAELATRLHRCYDAAFDVPPLEQMRLFRVELGDGTPEVSSRLEVLSTAPLSVRLGEPERLSGSGMTPPGGVAQAPLESFRGLKLQLGRGVVLGELPGNPPPTSDLLIQSAFGYLVDRADRYISRQDPGRLGSGRLNDLVVTYPTVATPDVRRALKTLVSEGLGVDRVSMHFDEAVAAVMFFVMRDFGGDPSLGVEAFRARSRRLGSGRAWTQNVLVCDLGGGTCDLAMLNLTLEDTTPVEVLRHPDAERLGRHYTLTPTVQGSSGHTRLGGELLTLSVFHWLKSELADRLIAADPDRFRSDLQEAKSVYLDEAGRYRPGSLARDAHSGQSERRSQARRLAEVAVPTCWRTAPVSELKRMRWIFEQLWNLAEQAKIHLGGADSTSASGPSPYRFGEQELSGLLDSLGWGGEPRTGVEFELDTAGFRQLVAGHLEGVAALADGLLGERLLEGERLDRVILTGKSSAMPLVRDILIRRLGKGRELDWDPANIEVEREYAKTATSIGAAWAEQVRQTSFTSEGAVAALKDGRTNVRIDVDNLFFSLPCRFELAMLEGIGDRTLFGANTMLHHRVHTAGEPPVLAVRSADAESIQEVIRVVRVRQGADDITWGQFKCPEPRGRRGGDPAGGFPGRIWPDRIRARFEITVDLDAYAYFSQGDPHYTVDPRGPSIDVWKRLAKSGLLQPGERPEELPMAIKVNYTIAGSAQAGRGQEVFAAGSAFTEVFHDSDAPGAPGRRGLLGVEPLPESPASGEWEFGVTIQDGDTVRTMTLGRLPRPETEAKSRALFVASLDEHGALRVHLGGVPFWKARDLEHVEDEPGRVLRHLMTVQDKGRADQDDPFGGLQ
;
A
#
# COMPACT_ATOMS: atom_id res chain seq x y z
N MET A 1 -45.83 11.49 -4.76
CA MET A 1 -46.77 12.57 -4.37
C MET A 1 -45.93 13.76 -3.97
N THR A 2 -45.82 14.81 -4.79
CA THR A 2 -45.12 16.03 -4.35
C THR A 2 -46.08 16.93 -3.59
N LEU A 3 -45.58 17.57 -2.52
CA LEU A 3 -46.30 18.60 -1.78
C LEU A 3 -45.96 19.97 -2.36
N GLN A 4 -46.97 20.82 -2.49
CA GLN A 4 -46.83 22.26 -2.64
C GLN A 4 -47.21 22.93 -1.31
N THR A 5 -46.25 23.65 -0.71
CA THR A 5 -46.49 24.51 0.44
C THR A 5 -47.10 25.84 -0.04
N VAL A 6 -48.15 26.32 0.63
CA VAL A 6 -48.88 27.55 0.29
C VAL A 6 -49.18 28.35 1.56
N LEU A 7 -48.98 29.67 1.54
CA LEU A 7 -49.42 30.58 2.59
C LEU A 7 -50.80 31.16 2.24
N LEU A 8 -51.80 30.92 3.09
CA LEU A 8 -53.16 31.40 2.86
C LEU A 8 -53.33 32.88 3.26
N GLY A 9 -54.13 33.62 2.48
CA GLY A 9 -54.36 35.06 2.67
C GLY A 9 -53.40 35.96 1.90
N MET A 10 -52.52 35.39 1.08
CA MET A 10 -51.57 36.09 0.21
C MET A 10 -52.25 36.75 -0.99
N ASP A 11 -51.91 38.01 -1.25
CA ASP A 11 -52.32 38.76 -2.43
C ASP A 11 -51.43 38.45 -3.67
N PRO A 12 -51.79 38.94 -4.87
CA PRO A 12 -50.98 38.72 -6.08
C PRO A 12 -49.57 39.34 -6.06
N ALA A 13 -49.25 40.17 -5.07
CA ALA A 13 -47.92 40.76 -4.85
C ALA A 13 -47.11 40.01 -3.77
N GLY A 14 -47.60 38.86 -3.29
CA GLY A 14 -46.93 38.04 -2.27
C GLY A 14 -47.09 38.57 -0.85
N THR A 15 -48.02 39.50 -0.61
CA THR A 15 -48.18 40.24 0.65
C THR A 15 -49.44 39.81 1.41
N ILE A 16 -49.38 39.87 2.74
CA ILE A 16 -50.44 39.51 3.69
C ILE A 16 -50.59 40.65 4.70
N GLU A 17 -51.68 41.42 4.63
CA GLU A 17 -52.02 42.41 5.65
C GLU A 17 -52.59 41.72 6.91
N LEU A 18 -51.94 41.92 8.06
CA LEU A 18 -52.47 41.50 9.35
C LEU A 18 -52.97 42.71 10.13
N ARG A 19 -54.18 42.58 10.68
CA ARG A 19 -54.85 43.57 11.51
C ARG A 19 -55.01 43.00 12.92
N PRO A 20 -54.85 43.82 13.98
CA PRO A 20 -55.09 43.38 15.34
C PRO A 20 -56.59 43.19 15.55
N ASP A 21 -56.96 42.23 16.40
CA ASP A 21 -58.29 42.16 16.99
C ASP A 21 -58.53 43.26 18.04
N ALA A 22 -59.69 43.25 18.69
CA ALA A 22 -60.06 44.22 19.72
C ALA A 22 -59.22 44.10 21.01
N GLN A 23 -58.33 43.12 21.10
CA GLN A 23 -57.43 42.82 22.21
C GLN A 23 -55.96 43.08 21.85
N GLY A 24 -55.65 43.46 20.60
CA GLY A 24 -54.29 43.73 20.13
C GLY A 24 -53.52 42.51 19.59
N TRP A 25 -54.22 41.42 19.24
CA TRP A 25 -53.62 40.18 18.74
C TRP A 25 -53.79 40.03 17.23
N TYR A 26 -52.74 39.55 16.56
CA TYR A 26 -52.70 39.29 15.12
C TYR A 26 -52.85 37.80 14.86
N THR A 27 -53.78 37.41 13.99
CA THR A 27 -53.88 36.02 13.51
C THR A 27 -52.91 35.84 12.34
N LEU A 28 -51.89 35.01 12.52
CA LEU A 28 -50.87 34.75 11.49
C LEU A 28 -51.42 33.85 10.35
N PRO A 29 -50.83 33.88 9.14
CA PRO A 29 -51.33 33.10 8.01
C PRO A 29 -51.23 31.58 8.23
N THR A 30 -52.27 30.87 7.81
CA THR A 30 -52.30 29.39 7.77
C THR A 30 -51.37 28.90 6.67
N VAL A 31 -50.48 27.95 7.01
CA VAL A 31 -49.72 27.21 6.00
C VAL A 31 -50.57 26.03 5.54
N ARG A 32 -50.75 25.87 4.24
CA ARG A 32 -51.45 24.75 3.63
C ARG A 32 -50.46 23.89 2.83
N LEU A 33 -50.44 22.60 3.11
CA LEU A 33 -49.73 21.60 2.31
C LEU A 33 -50.72 20.98 1.34
N VAL A 34 -50.47 21.10 0.03
CA VAL A 34 -51.36 20.63 -1.05
C VAL A 34 -50.66 19.49 -1.82
N PRO A 35 -51.30 18.33 -2.01
CA PRO A 35 -50.83 17.33 -2.98
C PRO A 35 -50.97 17.88 -4.40
N THR A 36 -49.89 17.87 -5.19
CA THR A 36 -49.90 18.30 -6.60
C THR A 36 -50.53 17.26 -7.54
N ASP A 37 -50.50 15.99 -7.14
CA ASP A 37 -51.02 14.84 -7.87
C ASP A 37 -51.97 14.03 -6.96
N PRO A 38 -53.29 14.00 -7.23
CA PRO A 38 -54.26 13.24 -6.44
C PRO A 38 -54.14 11.70 -6.57
N GLY A 39 -53.40 11.20 -7.56
CA GLY A 39 -53.24 9.76 -7.81
C GLY A 39 -52.06 9.13 -7.06
N ALA A 40 -51.18 9.93 -6.46
CA ALA A 40 -49.95 9.45 -5.85
C ALA A 40 -50.09 9.17 -4.34
N GLY A 41 -49.51 8.06 -3.89
CA GLY A 41 -49.57 7.59 -2.50
C GLY A 41 -48.92 8.52 -1.46
N PRO A 42 -49.24 8.31 -0.17
CA PRO A 42 -48.98 9.26 0.92
C PRO A 42 -47.52 9.64 1.13
N VAL A 43 -47.32 10.74 1.86
CA VAL A 43 -46.01 11.24 2.27
C VAL A 43 -45.87 11.31 3.78
N TRP A 44 -44.63 11.23 4.25
CA TRP A 44 -44.23 11.40 5.64
C TRP A 44 -43.45 12.71 5.78
N VAL A 45 -43.89 13.64 6.62
CA VAL A 45 -43.15 14.89 6.88
C VAL A 45 -42.11 14.65 7.98
N GLU A 46 -40.84 14.76 7.61
CA GLU A 46 -39.71 14.59 8.53
C GLU A 46 -39.34 15.92 9.20
N TYR A 47 -39.41 17.02 8.43
CA TYR A 47 -39.02 18.35 8.88
C TYR A 47 -40.05 19.40 8.46
N PHE A 48 -40.31 20.34 9.35
CA PHE A 48 -41.10 21.53 9.11
C PHE A 48 -40.50 22.67 9.93
N THR A 49 -40.33 23.84 9.31
CA THR A 49 -40.01 25.08 10.01
C THR A 49 -40.71 26.28 9.37
N CYS A 50 -41.02 27.29 10.19
CA CYS A 50 -41.34 28.63 9.73
C CYS A 50 -40.40 29.62 10.43
N ARG A 51 -39.81 30.57 9.68
CA ARG A 51 -38.93 31.61 10.21
C ARG A 51 -39.26 32.98 9.63
N ALA A 52 -39.00 34.03 10.41
CA ALA A 52 -39.12 35.42 9.98
C ALA A 52 -37.74 36.02 9.64
N GLU A 53 -37.57 36.42 8.38
CA GLU A 53 -36.38 37.11 7.85
C GLU A 53 -36.63 38.62 7.74
N GLY A 54 -35.54 39.41 7.76
CA GLY A 54 -35.59 40.88 7.75
C GLY A 54 -35.81 41.55 9.11
N VAL A 55 -35.81 40.78 10.21
CA VAL A 55 -36.05 41.28 11.57
C VAL A 55 -34.81 42.00 12.14
N PRO A 56 -34.92 43.23 12.68
CA PRO A 56 -33.79 43.93 13.29
C PRO A 56 -33.28 43.24 14.57
N PRO A 57 -32.01 43.44 14.98
CA PRO A 57 -31.40 42.71 16.11
C PRO A 57 -32.18 42.81 17.43
N SER A 58 -32.84 43.95 17.68
CA SER A 58 -33.68 44.21 18.86
C SER A 58 -34.98 43.40 18.93
N ALA A 59 -35.35 42.70 17.86
CA ALA A 59 -36.61 41.96 17.73
C ALA A 59 -36.43 40.43 17.54
N ARG A 60 -35.19 39.93 17.64
CA ARG A 60 -34.87 38.49 17.47
C ARG A 60 -35.65 37.59 18.43
N ASP A 61 -35.80 37.99 19.69
CA ASP A 61 -36.56 37.24 20.71
C ASP A 61 -38.05 37.09 20.39
N TRP A 62 -38.62 38.01 19.59
CA TRP A 62 -40.00 37.90 19.11
C TRP A 62 -40.08 37.08 17.82
N ALA A 63 -39.08 37.17 16.94
CA ALA A 63 -38.98 36.32 15.75
C ALA A 63 -38.85 34.83 16.09
N ALA A 64 -38.12 34.50 17.17
CA ALA A 64 -38.06 33.15 17.72
C ALA A 64 -39.46 32.68 18.17
N ARG A 65 -40.13 33.47 19.03
CA ARG A 65 -41.51 33.20 19.47
C ARG A 65 -42.53 33.09 18.32
N LEU A 66 -42.26 33.74 17.18
CA LEU A 66 -43.09 33.64 16.00
C LEU A 66 -42.99 32.25 15.34
N ALA A 67 -41.81 31.61 15.37
CA ALA A 67 -41.62 30.25 14.86
C ALA A 67 -42.36 29.21 15.74
N ASP A 68 -42.20 29.31 17.06
CA ASP A 68 -42.85 28.46 18.08
C ASP A 68 -44.37 28.35 17.86
N VAL A 69 -44.99 29.41 17.36
CA VAL A 69 -46.44 29.55 17.17
C VAL A 69 -46.98 28.71 15.99
N TRP A 70 -46.16 28.34 15.01
CA TRP A 70 -46.50 27.27 14.04
C TRP A 70 -46.03 25.89 14.51
N GLU A 71 -44.95 25.78 15.31
CA GLU A 71 -44.54 24.49 15.90
C GLU A 71 -45.61 23.94 16.88
N GLY A 72 -46.45 24.79 17.48
CA GLY A 72 -47.64 24.35 18.23
C GLY A 72 -48.67 23.55 17.42
N ALA A 73 -48.57 23.51 16.08
CA ALA A 73 -49.44 22.77 15.16
C ALA A 73 -48.66 21.83 14.20
N ASP A 74 -47.42 21.48 14.58
CA ASP A 74 -46.39 20.82 13.78
C ASP A 74 -46.82 19.52 13.04
N PRO A 75 -46.53 19.39 11.72
CA PRO A 75 -46.72 18.18 10.95
C PRO A 75 -45.55 17.16 11.01
N ARG A 76 -44.40 17.45 11.63
CA ARG A 76 -43.29 16.48 11.77
C ARG A 76 -43.78 15.17 12.37
N GLY A 77 -43.33 14.06 11.80
CA GLY A 77 -43.77 12.73 12.21
C GLY A 77 -45.23 12.40 11.84
N ARG A 78 -45.82 13.09 10.84
CA ARG A 78 -47.17 12.79 10.34
C ARG A 78 -47.15 12.28 8.90
N ARG A 79 -48.03 11.30 8.66
CA ARG A 79 -48.45 10.83 7.34
C ARG A 79 -49.53 11.77 6.79
N ILE A 80 -49.33 12.29 5.58
CA ILE A 80 -50.25 13.18 4.87
C ILE A 80 -50.79 12.46 3.63
N GLU A 81 -52.12 12.40 3.54
CA GLU A 81 -52.89 11.72 2.47
C GLU A 81 -53.72 12.71 1.61
N GLY A 82 -53.71 14.00 1.96
CA GLY A 82 -54.55 15.02 1.34
C GLY A 82 -54.09 16.43 1.72
N THR A 83 -54.94 17.44 1.49
CA THR A 83 -54.64 18.81 1.92
C THR A 83 -54.60 18.94 3.44
N TYR A 84 -53.54 19.54 3.98
CA TYR A 84 -53.34 19.73 5.42
C TYR A 84 -53.12 21.20 5.78
N ASP A 85 -53.91 21.73 6.72
CA ASP A 85 -53.86 23.13 7.19
C ASP A 85 -53.14 23.22 8.56
N ILE A 86 -51.96 23.85 8.59
CA ILE A 86 -51.22 24.19 9.80
C ILE A 86 -51.64 25.60 10.21
N ARG A 87 -52.47 25.68 11.26
CA ARG A 87 -53.05 26.94 11.74
C ARG A 87 -52.25 27.47 12.94
N PRO A 88 -51.57 28.62 12.83
CA PRO A 88 -50.88 29.23 13.96
C PRO A 88 -51.86 29.74 15.01
N ALA A 89 -51.40 29.84 16.25
CA ALA A 89 -52.10 30.63 17.26
C ALA A 89 -52.02 32.15 16.96
N PRO A 90 -52.97 32.98 17.43
CA PRO A 90 -52.81 34.43 17.41
C PRO A 90 -51.62 34.88 18.26
N VAL A 91 -50.96 35.98 17.87
CA VAL A 91 -49.81 36.56 18.60
C VAL A 91 -50.09 37.99 19.05
N PRO A 92 -49.65 38.41 20.24
CA PRO A 92 -49.81 39.78 20.71
C PRO A 92 -48.92 40.75 19.90
N HIS A 93 -49.32 42.03 19.85
CA HIS A 93 -48.57 43.09 19.17
C HIS A 93 -47.07 43.10 19.55
N PRO A 94 -46.13 43.08 18.58
CA PRO A 94 -44.68 42.97 18.83
C PRO A 94 -44.05 44.02 19.74
N GLY A 95 -44.68 45.19 19.87
CA GLY A 95 -44.25 46.28 20.77
C GLY A 95 -43.06 47.12 20.25
N PHE A 96 -42.21 46.56 19.38
CA PHE A 96 -41.08 47.26 18.75
C PHE A 96 -41.42 47.89 17.37
N MET A 97 -42.59 47.60 16.80
CA MET A 97 -43.00 48.17 15.50
C MET A 97 -43.51 49.60 15.69
N ASP A 98 -43.08 50.50 14.79
CA ASP A 98 -43.56 51.89 14.77
C ASP A 98 -44.95 51.99 14.11
N THR A 99 -45.54 53.18 14.12
CA THR A 99 -46.85 53.43 13.50
C THR A 99 -46.79 53.52 11.96
N ARG A 100 -45.73 53.01 11.31
CA ARG A 100 -45.52 53.05 9.85
C ARG A 100 -45.39 51.66 9.22
N GLY A 101 -46.07 50.66 9.80
CA GLY A 101 -46.42 49.41 9.10
C GLY A 101 -45.22 48.55 8.72
N THR A 102 -44.56 47.96 9.72
CA THR A 102 -43.40 47.08 9.48
C THR A 102 -43.80 45.83 8.68
N THR A 103 -43.05 45.56 7.61
CA THR A 103 -43.15 44.34 6.78
C THR A 103 -42.06 43.33 7.16
N LEU A 104 -42.43 42.06 7.32
CA LEU A 104 -41.49 40.95 7.59
C LEU A 104 -41.62 39.85 6.53
N ARG A 105 -40.53 39.16 6.18
CA ARG A 105 -40.59 38.02 5.26
C ARG A 105 -40.73 36.73 6.05
N LEU A 106 -41.88 36.07 5.97
CA LEU A 106 -41.98 34.68 6.39
C LEU A 106 -41.36 33.76 5.33
N VAL A 107 -40.64 32.74 5.78
CA VAL A 107 -40.18 31.61 4.98
C VAL A 107 -40.61 30.33 5.69
N VAL A 108 -41.16 29.38 4.95
CA VAL A 108 -41.63 28.08 5.41
C VAL A 108 -40.94 27.01 4.59
N ASP A 109 -40.22 26.10 5.25
CA ASP A 109 -39.48 25.00 4.64
C ASP A 109 -39.99 23.66 5.19
N VAL A 110 -40.24 22.69 4.29
CA VAL A 110 -40.82 21.37 4.60
C VAL A 110 -40.02 20.28 3.89
N GLU A 111 -39.57 19.27 4.64
CA GLU A 111 -38.93 18.06 4.10
C GLU A 111 -39.81 16.82 4.33
N TYR A 112 -39.93 15.98 3.30
CA TYR A 112 -40.80 14.82 3.32
C TYR A 112 -40.28 13.65 2.49
N PHE A 113 -40.63 12.44 2.90
CA PHE A 113 -40.40 11.20 2.16
C PHE A 113 -41.71 10.71 1.51
N HIS A 114 -41.59 9.97 0.41
CA HIS A 114 -42.72 9.19 -0.10
C HIS A 114 -42.87 7.91 0.72
N ILE A 115 -44.11 7.53 1.02
CA ILE A 115 -44.45 6.23 1.60
C ILE A 115 -44.78 5.28 0.45
N ASP A 116 -44.15 4.12 0.40
CA ASP A 116 -44.48 3.07 -0.56
C ASP A 116 -45.93 2.59 -0.33
N PRO A 117 -46.83 2.69 -1.33
CA PRO A 117 -48.23 2.28 -1.18
C PRO A 117 -48.41 0.77 -0.99
N LEU A 118 -47.41 -0.07 -1.29
CA LEU A 118 -47.47 -1.53 -1.11
C LEU A 118 -47.02 -1.97 0.28
N THR A 119 -45.89 -1.46 0.79
CA THR A 119 -45.38 -1.84 2.13
C THR A 119 -45.79 -0.90 3.26
N GLY A 120 -46.29 0.29 2.96
CA GLY A 120 -46.67 1.30 3.94
C GLY A 120 -45.48 1.96 4.67
N ARG A 121 -44.25 1.80 4.17
CA ARG A 121 -43.00 2.31 4.76
C ARG A 121 -42.41 3.48 3.97
N GLU A 122 -41.60 4.29 4.64
CA GLU A 122 -40.78 5.33 3.99
C GLU A 122 -39.86 4.74 2.91
N VAL A 123 -39.87 5.35 1.72
CA VAL A 123 -38.83 5.13 0.71
C VAL A 123 -37.62 5.98 1.08
N ARG A 124 -36.70 5.41 1.86
CA ARG A 124 -35.52 6.13 2.36
C ARG A 124 -34.52 6.42 1.24
N GLY A 125 -34.23 7.70 1.06
CA GLY A 125 -33.35 8.28 0.05
C GLY A 125 -33.06 9.74 0.40
N ILE A 126 -32.84 10.59 -0.61
CA ILE A 126 -32.76 12.05 -0.38
C ILE A 126 -34.18 12.57 -0.11
N PRO A 127 -34.43 13.36 0.97
CA PRO A 127 -35.75 13.91 1.26
C PRO A 127 -36.19 14.92 0.19
N PHE A 128 -37.48 14.91 -0.15
CA PHE A 128 -38.07 15.91 -1.02
C PHE A 128 -38.33 17.20 -0.23
N ARG A 129 -38.06 18.35 -0.86
CA ARG A 129 -38.28 19.67 -0.26
C ARG A 129 -39.48 20.38 -0.89
N SER A 130 -40.21 21.14 -0.08
CA SER A 130 -41.24 22.08 -0.54
C SER A 130 -41.27 23.28 0.40
N GLY A 131 -41.46 24.48 -0.14
CA GLY A 131 -41.42 25.70 0.66
C GLY A 131 -42.23 26.83 0.08
N ALA A 132 -42.53 27.81 0.92
CA ALA A 132 -43.25 29.03 0.57
C ALA A 132 -42.65 30.22 1.30
N TYR A 133 -42.72 31.41 0.72
CA TYR A 133 -42.35 32.64 1.40
C TYR A 133 -43.38 33.74 1.09
N GLY A 134 -43.51 34.70 1.99
CA GLY A 134 -44.48 35.79 1.87
C GLY A 134 -44.14 36.98 2.74
N THR A 135 -44.54 38.17 2.29
CA THR A 135 -44.37 39.41 3.05
C THR A 135 -45.58 39.63 3.96
N VAL A 136 -45.36 39.86 5.24
CA VAL A 136 -46.43 40.08 6.23
C VAL A 136 -46.34 41.51 6.74
N ALA A 137 -47.38 42.29 6.50
CA ALA A 137 -47.47 43.69 6.89
C ALA A 137 -48.38 43.84 8.13
N PHE A 138 -47.83 44.37 9.22
CA PHE A 138 -48.58 44.57 10.47
C PHE A 138 -49.17 45.98 10.50
N LEU A 139 -50.50 46.09 10.50
CA LEU A 139 -51.20 47.36 10.60
C LEU A 139 -51.41 47.75 12.07
N GLY A 140 -51.00 48.97 12.44
CA GLY A 140 -51.02 49.43 13.83
C GLY A 140 -52.40 49.92 14.33
N PRO A 141 -52.65 49.89 15.65
CA PRO A 141 -53.84 50.50 16.25
C PRO A 141 -53.77 52.03 16.22
N ALA A 142 -54.90 52.71 15.97
CA ALA A 142 -54.96 54.17 15.86
C ALA A 142 -54.97 54.86 17.23
N VAL A 143 -53.96 55.69 17.52
CA VAL A 143 -53.79 56.40 18.82
C VAL A 143 -53.33 57.86 18.58
N ALA A 144 -53.61 58.74 19.57
CA ALA A 144 -53.47 60.20 19.52
C ALA A 144 -52.08 60.75 19.98
N PRO A 145 -51.76 62.06 19.77
CA PRO A 145 -50.40 62.62 19.85
C PRO A 145 -49.93 63.08 21.27
N PRO A 146 -48.63 63.46 21.45
CA PRO A 146 -47.87 63.26 22.70
C PRO A 146 -47.24 64.53 23.35
N ASP A 147 -46.35 64.34 24.35
CA ASP A 147 -45.47 65.38 24.95
C ASP A 147 -44.07 64.83 25.43
N ALA A 148 -43.13 65.66 25.92
CA ALA A 148 -41.65 65.48 25.76
C ALA A 148 -40.73 65.33 27.05
N PRO A 149 -39.44 65.83 27.15
CA PRO A 149 -38.15 65.13 26.83
C PRO A 149 -36.93 65.22 27.85
N THR A 150 -35.66 64.95 27.39
CA THR A 150 -34.25 65.10 27.98
C THR A 150 -33.61 63.86 28.67
N ALA A 151 -32.27 63.63 28.89
CA ALA A 151 -30.89 64.01 28.38
C ALA A 151 -29.84 62.98 29.01
N VAL A 152 -28.46 62.95 29.00
CA VAL A 152 -27.25 63.81 28.68
C VAL A 152 -26.02 62.89 28.25
N ALA A 153 -24.72 63.30 28.36
CA ALA A 153 -23.45 62.60 27.89
C ALA A 153 -22.16 63.13 28.63
N ALA A 154 -20.85 62.72 28.52
CA ALA A 154 -20.05 61.59 27.94
C ALA A 154 -18.51 61.64 28.33
N GLU A 155 -17.68 60.61 27.98
CA GLU A 155 -16.17 60.54 27.80
C GLU A 155 -15.15 60.72 28.98
N PRO A 156 -13.78 60.51 28.84
CA PRO A 156 -12.91 59.49 28.17
C PRO A 156 -11.65 58.98 29.02
N ALA A 157 -10.60 58.28 28.46
CA ALA A 157 -9.39 57.77 29.21
C ALA A 157 -8.07 57.34 28.41
N PRO A 158 -6.81 57.51 28.95
CA PRO A 158 -5.50 56.90 28.51
C PRO A 158 -4.68 56.19 29.68
N THR A 159 -3.37 55.78 29.74
CA THR A 159 -2.06 56.09 29.04
C THR A 159 -0.95 54.94 29.04
N LEU A 160 0.31 55.11 29.53
CA LEU A 160 1.60 54.37 29.22
C LEU A 160 2.67 54.43 30.39
N ALA A 161 3.91 53.82 30.46
CA ALA A 161 4.65 52.61 29.95
C ALA A 161 6.15 52.54 30.51
N MET A 162 7.04 51.61 30.04
CA MET A 162 8.57 51.56 30.04
C MET A 162 9.45 50.69 31.03
N GLY A 163 10.61 50.12 30.56
CA GLY A 163 11.78 49.55 31.35
C GLY A 163 12.78 48.56 30.62
N VAL A 164 14.13 48.60 30.87
CA VAL A 164 15.34 47.87 30.26
C VAL A 164 16.58 47.91 31.26
N PRO A 165 17.83 47.27 31.29
CA PRO A 165 18.80 46.47 30.39
C PRO A 165 19.41 45.13 31.03
N ALA A 166 20.60 44.48 30.75
CA ALA A 166 21.47 44.07 29.57
C ALA A 166 22.70 43.13 29.99
N ASP A 167 23.59 42.71 29.04
CA ASP A 167 25.05 42.24 29.12
C ASP A 167 25.50 40.83 29.70
N ALA A 168 26.70 40.19 29.46
CA ALA A 168 27.73 40.15 28.36
C ALA A 168 28.92 39.08 28.52
N MET A 169 29.55 38.62 27.39
CA MET A 169 30.94 38.05 27.09
C MET A 169 31.59 36.70 27.60
N GLY A 170 32.38 36.01 26.72
CA GLY A 170 33.53 35.08 27.05
C GLY A 170 33.98 33.98 26.01
N ALA A 171 35.31 33.76 25.74
CA ALA A 171 35.98 32.65 24.95
C ALA A 171 37.55 32.62 25.13
N PRO A 172 38.36 31.52 24.93
CA PRO A 172 38.98 31.10 23.62
C PRO A 172 39.39 29.56 23.48
N ALA A 173 40.52 29.17 22.82
CA ALA A 173 40.78 27.83 22.16
C ALA A 173 42.22 27.17 22.31
N ASP A 174 42.60 26.24 21.38
CA ASP A 174 43.91 25.53 21.08
C ASP A 174 44.32 24.21 21.84
N ALA A 175 45.15 23.24 21.33
CA ALA A 175 45.58 22.79 19.96
C ALA A 175 46.41 21.44 19.91
N MET A 176 46.39 20.74 18.74
CA MET A 176 47.36 19.78 18.08
C MET A 176 47.99 18.49 18.69
N GLY A 177 48.20 17.46 17.84
CA GLY A 177 49.18 16.34 18.00
C GLY A 177 49.14 15.19 16.93
N VAL A 178 50.29 14.80 16.34
CA VAL A 178 50.52 13.71 15.30
C VAL A 178 52.05 13.41 15.20
N PRO A 179 52.61 12.43 14.41
CA PRO A 179 52.20 11.08 13.93
C PRO A 179 53.25 9.95 14.28
N GLU A 180 53.12 8.69 13.80
CA GLU A 180 54.24 7.84 13.27
C GLU A 180 53.81 6.48 12.64
N THR A 181 54.73 5.70 12.02
CA THR A 181 54.49 4.55 11.09
C THR A 181 55.68 3.52 11.08
N PRO A 182 55.81 2.50 10.19
CA PRO A 182 55.01 1.26 10.03
C PRO A 182 55.84 -0.06 9.80
N LEU A 183 55.15 -1.17 9.44
CA LEU A 183 55.63 -2.40 8.74
C LEU A 183 56.58 -3.37 9.50
N PRO A 184 56.84 -4.61 8.99
CA PRO A 184 56.12 -5.48 8.04
C PRO A 184 55.68 -6.81 8.75
N THR A 185 55.23 -7.94 8.16
CA THR A 185 55.01 -8.48 6.78
C THR A 185 53.51 -8.87 6.63
N ALA A 186 52.95 -9.93 5.98
CA ALA A 186 53.39 -11.09 5.17
C ALA A 186 52.22 -11.62 4.28
N GLY A 187 52.43 -12.70 3.52
CA GLY A 187 51.42 -13.41 2.70
C GLY A 187 52.03 -14.66 2.02
N PRO A 188 51.47 -15.20 0.91
CA PRO A 188 50.25 -14.78 0.20
C PRO A 188 49.30 -15.92 -0.24
N ALA A 189 48.10 -15.55 -0.72
CA ALA A 189 47.32 -16.30 -1.70
C ALA A 189 46.70 -15.30 -2.71
N ALA A 190 46.41 -15.72 -3.94
CA ALA A 190 46.00 -14.81 -5.01
C ALA A 190 44.62 -14.14 -4.73
N PRO A 191 44.43 -12.86 -5.09
CA PRO A 191 43.27 -12.11 -4.66
C PRO A 191 42.02 -12.40 -5.49
N ALA A 192 40.94 -12.79 -4.82
CA ALA A 192 39.62 -12.33 -5.23
C ALA A 192 39.57 -10.80 -5.08
N VAL A 193 39.05 -10.08 -6.07
CA VAL A 193 38.88 -8.63 -5.98
C VAL A 193 37.79 -8.34 -4.97
N ARG A 194 38.17 -8.00 -3.73
CA ARG A 194 37.25 -7.34 -2.80
C ARG A 194 36.80 -6.03 -3.46
N ALA A 195 35.50 -5.90 -3.72
CA ALA A 195 34.92 -4.61 -4.06
C ALA A 195 35.29 -3.61 -2.94
N ARG A 196 35.74 -2.42 -3.33
CA ARG A 196 35.81 -1.29 -2.39
C ARG A 196 34.39 -0.77 -2.21
N GLY A 197 34.03 -0.36 -0.99
CA GLY A 197 32.77 0.34 -0.76
C GLY A 197 32.64 1.56 -1.67
N ARG A 198 31.42 1.83 -2.13
CA ARG A 198 31.09 2.92 -3.06
C ARG A 198 31.46 4.29 -2.50
N VAL A 199 31.36 4.42 -1.18
CA VAL A 199 31.76 5.59 -0.40
C VAL A 199 33.06 5.26 0.36
N LEU A 200 34.11 6.04 0.11
CA LEU A 200 35.43 5.83 0.73
C LEU A 200 35.66 6.70 1.98
N ASP A 201 34.90 7.78 2.11
CA ASP A 201 34.93 8.72 3.22
C ASP A 201 33.49 9.01 3.66
N LYS A 202 33.21 8.93 4.96
CA LYS A 202 31.86 9.09 5.50
C LYS A 202 31.34 10.51 5.38
N ASP A 203 32.22 11.49 5.22
CA ASP A 203 31.82 12.88 5.00
C ASP A 203 31.35 13.15 3.55
N ASP A 204 31.52 12.17 2.62
CA ASP A 204 30.90 12.13 1.27
C ASP A 204 29.62 11.25 1.25
N GLU A 205 29.14 10.76 2.39
CA GLU A 205 27.93 9.91 2.47
C GLU A 205 26.64 10.74 2.44
N TYR A 206 25.74 10.44 1.50
CA TYR A 206 24.42 11.08 1.45
C TYR A 206 23.58 10.62 2.66
N LEU A 207 23.15 11.57 3.49
CA LEU A 207 22.38 11.29 4.71
C LEU A 207 20.89 11.09 4.40
N GLY A 208 20.60 9.97 3.76
CA GLY A 208 19.30 9.52 3.30
C GLY A 208 19.41 8.18 2.58
N HIS A 209 18.32 7.73 1.94
CA HIS A 209 18.28 6.45 1.22
C HIS A 209 17.51 6.55 -0.09
N ALA A 210 17.80 5.67 -1.04
CA ALA A 210 17.04 5.56 -2.29
C ALA A 210 16.28 4.24 -2.37
N ALA A 211 14.96 4.31 -2.60
CA ALA A 211 14.17 3.13 -2.94
C ALA A 211 14.15 2.92 -4.45
N ILE A 212 14.49 1.70 -4.89
CA ILE A 212 14.55 1.29 -6.29
C ILE A 212 13.46 0.24 -6.57
N ASP A 213 12.62 0.53 -7.55
CA ASP A 213 11.78 -0.43 -8.25
C ASP A 213 12.37 -0.65 -9.65
N TYR A 214 13.07 -1.78 -9.80
CA TYR A 214 13.53 -2.26 -11.10
C TYR A 214 12.43 -3.11 -11.73
N GLY A 215 11.57 -2.49 -12.54
CA GLY A 215 10.46 -3.17 -13.20
C GLY A 215 10.86 -3.87 -14.50
N THR A 216 9.95 -4.71 -15.02
CA THR A 216 10.12 -5.46 -16.28
C THR A 216 10.11 -4.57 -17.53
N CYS A 217 9.10 -3.70 -17.63
CA CYS A 217 8.99 -2.66 -18.68
C CYS A 217 9.77 -1.39 -18.33
N ASN A 218 9.49 -0.79 -17.16
CA ASN A 218 10.03 0.50 -16.71
C ASN A 218 10.54 0.40 -15.27
N SER A 219 11.51 1.25 -14.89
CA SER A 219 12.09 1.35 -13.55
C SER A 219 11.92 2.74 -12.95
N THR A 220 11.85 2.83 -11.61
CA THR A 220 11.76 4.10 -10.86
C THR A 220 12.70 4.11 -9.66
N VAL A 221 13.10 5.32 -9.24
CA VAL A 221 13.87 5.56 -8.01
C VAL A 221 13.25 6.73 -7.26
N THR A 222 13.04 6.57 -5.95
CA THR A 222 12.61 7.65 -5.05
C THR A 222 13.63 7.81 -3.92
N LEU A 223 14.13 9.03 -3.73
CA LEU A 223 15.01 9.42 -2.63
C LEU A 223 14.19 9.83 -1.41
N TYR A 224 14.70 9.53 -0.22
CA TYR A 224 14.37 10.22 1.03
C TYR A 224 15.59 11.05 1.49
N ASP A 225 15.36 12.31 1.83
CA ASP A 225 16.39 13.23 2.33
C ASP A 225 16.26 13.48 3.84
N GLY A 226 17.22 12.99 4.63
CA GLY A 226 17.23 13.15 6.08
C GLY A 226 17.85 14.46 6.59
N GLN A 227 18.47 15.27 5.72
CA GLN A 227 19.24 16.44 6.13
C GLN A 227 18.36 17.65 6.49
N PHE A 228 17.33 17.93 5.70
CA PHE A 228 16.52 19.14 5.87
C PHE A 228 15.13 18.86 6.44
N LYS A 229 14.67 19.72 7.37
CA LYS A 229 13.30 19.71 7.89
C LYS A 229 12.44 20.73 7.14
N VAL A 230 11.27 20.31 6.68
CA VAL A 230 10.33 21.17 5.95
C VAL A 230 9.68 22.19 6.88
N ARG A 231 9.42 23.39 6.34
CA ARG A 231 8.81 24.53 7.05
C ARG A 231 7.48 25.00 6.46
N GLU A 232 7.06 24.47 5.30
CA GLU A 232 5.88 24.97 4.57
C GLU A 232 4.67 24.01 4.64
N PRO A 233 3.44 24.56 4.74
CA PRO A 233 2.22 23.78 4.97
C PRO A 233 1.69 23.06 3.72
N PHE A 234 2.18 23.37 2.51
CA PHE A 234 1.85 22.67 1.28
C PHE A 234 3.12 22.37 0.47
N SER A 235 3.14 21.26 -0.28
CA SER A 235 4.21 21.02 -1.27
C SER A 235 4.02 21.91 -2.51
N PRO A 236 5.10 22.28 -3.24
CA PRO A 236 5.01 22.99 -4.50
C PRO A 236 4.09 22.33 -5.53
N ALA A 237 4.02 20.99 -5.55
CA ALA A 237 3.12 20.23 -6.41
C ALA A 237 1.63 20.45 -6.04
N ARG A 238 1.29 20.43 -4.74
CA ARG A 238 -0.06 20.74 -4.25
C ARG A 238 -0.45 22.18 -4.58
N VAL A 239 0.48 23.13 -4.38
CA VAL A 239 0.31 24.55 -4.74
C VAL A 239 0.05 24.71 -6.24
N ALA A 240 0.84 24.07 -7.10
CA ALA A 240 0.67 24.13 -8.55
C ALA A 240 -0.69 23.55 -9.00
N ARG A 241 -1.12 22.43 -8.40
CA ARG A 241 -2.42 21.80 -8.65
C ARG A 241 -3.59 22.69 -8.21
N LEU A 242 -3.53 23.27 -7.01
CA LEU A 242 -4.53 24.22 -6.53
C LEU A 242 -4.58 25.47 -7.42
N ARG A 243 -3.43 26.03 -7.81
CA ARG A 243 -3.32 27.19 -8.71
C ARG A 243 -3.98 26.92 -10.06
N ALA A 244 -3.66 25.78 -10.69
CA ALA A 244 -4.28 25.36 -11.95
C ALA A 244 -5.78 25.12 -11.81
N GLY A 245 -6.21 24.54 -10.68
CA GLY A 245 -7.63 24.37 -10.33
C GLY A 245 -8.37 25.71 -10.26
N VAL A 246 -7.88 26.66 -9.46
CA VAL A 246 -8.48 27.99 -9.27
C VAL A 246 -8.51 28.78 -10.58
N LEU A 247 -7.39 28.85 -11.31
CA LEU A 247 -7.30 29.55 -12.60
C LEU A 247 -8.29 28.98 -13.63
N LYS A 248 -8.51 27.67 -13.65
CA LYS A 248 -9.45 27.02 -14.57
C LYS A 248 -10.90 27.09 -14.05
N HIS A 249 -11.21 26.45 -12.93
CA HIS A 249 -12.58 26.18 -12.49
C HIS A 249 -13.22 27.35 -11.74
N VAL A 250 -12.44 28.16 -11.01
CA VAL A 250 -12.98 29.30 -10.24
C VAL A 250 -12.96 30.59 -11.05
N LEU A 251 -11.93 30.81 -11.88
CA LEU A 251 -11.73 32.06 -12.63
C LEU A 251 -11.95 31.96 -14.14
N GLY A 252 -11.76 30.78 -14.76
CA GLY A 252 -11.80 30.61 -16.22
C GLY A 252 -13.09 30.03 -16.79
N GLU A 253 -13.73 29.10 -16.08
CA GLU A 253 -15.02 28.52 -16.47
C GLU A 253 -16.17 29.50 -16.17
N PRO A 254 -17.07 29.79 -17.13
CA PRO A 254 -18.15 30.75 -16.92
C PRO A 254 -19.12 30.28 -15.83
N TYR A 255 -19.66 31.23 -15.06
CA TYR A 255 -20.76 30.98 -14.12
C TYR A 255 -22.12 31.04 -14.85
N PRO A 256 -23.16 30.36 -14.34
CA PRO A 256 -24.51 30.47 -14.91
C PRO A 256 -25.00 31.92 -14.96
N ASP A 257 -25.66 32.32 -16.04
CA ASP A 257 -26.08 33.72 -16.27
C ASP A 257 -26.87 34.31 -15.08
N LEU A 258 -27.68 33.49 -14.41
CA LEU A 258 -28.48 33.81 -13.23
C LEU A 258 -27.68 34.32 -12.01
N VAL A 259 -26.38 34.07 -11.95
CA VAL A 259 -25.49 34.48 -10.84
C VAL A 259 -24.25 35.26 -11.31
N LYS A 260 -24.18 35.59 -12.61
CA LYS A 260 -22.99 36.17 -13.23
C LYS A 260 -22.64 37.55 -12.66
N ASP A 261 -23.60 38.46 -12.60
CA ASP A 261 -23.39 39.83 -12.11
C ASP A 261 -23.03 39.84 -10.60
N GLU A 262 -23.55 38.87 -9.84
CA GLU A 262 -23.22 38.65 -8.45
C GLU A 262 -21.78 38.12 -8.29
N TRP A 263 -21.37 37.16 -9.14
CA TRP A 263 -20.00 36.66 -9.19
C TRP A 263 -19.00 37.76 -9.55
N GLU A 264 -19.28 38.57 -10.58
CA GLU A 264 -18.42 39.69 -10.97
C GLU A 264 -18.26 40.70 -9.82
N SER A 265 -19.33 40.94 -9.04
CA SER A 265 -19.30 41.77 -7.84
C SER A 265 -18.43 41.17 -6.71
N VAL A 266 -18.56 39.86 -6.45
CA VAL A 266 -17.73 39.14 -5.45
C VAL A 266 -16.26 39.11 -5.86
N LEU A 267 -15.97 38.89 -7.15
CA LEU A 267 -14.62 38.86 -7.69
C LEU A 267 -13.94 40.23 -7.62
N ALA A 268 -14.67 41.31 -7.89
CA ALA A 268 -14.16 42.69 -7.72
C ALA A 268 -13.83 43.01 -6.25
N LEU A 269 -14.66 42.55 -5.29
CA LEU A 269 -14.37 42.69 -3.85
C LEU A 269 -13.14 41.86 -3.42
N ALA A 270 -12.95 40.67 -4.00
CA ALA A 270 -11.74 39.87 -3.76
C ALA A 270 -10.49 40.55 -4.35
N GLN A 271 -10.56 41.07 -5.58
CA GLN A 271 -9.47 41.80 -6.23
C GLN A 271 -9.04 43.05 -5.42
N ALA A 272 -10.00 43.79 -4.89
CA ALA A 272 -9.72 44.90 -3.96
C ALA A 272 -9.02 44.42 -2.68
N GLY A 273 -9.46 43.28 -2.11
CA GLY A 273 -8.85 42.68 -0.92
C GLY A 273 -7.45 42.06 -1.11
N MET A 274 -7.00 41.89 -2.36
CA MET A 274 -5.64 41.43 -2.72
C MET A 274 -4.65 42.58 -2.95
N SER A 275 -5.12 43.84 -2.99
CA SER A 275 -4.32 45.00 -3.38
C SER A 275 -3.88 45.82 -2.16
N ASP A 276 -2.57 46.03 -1.99
CA ASP A 276 -1.97 46.78 -0.85
C ASP A 276 -2.17 48.33 -0.92
N GLY A 277 -3.31 48.78 -1.45
CA GLY A 277 -3.69 50.21 -1.51
C GLY A 277 -2.85 51.10 -2.43
N GLY A 278 -1.85 50.56 -3.14
CA GLY A 278 -1.00 51.29 -4.07
C GLY A 278 -1.69 51.60 -5.41
N THR A 279 -1.48 52.80 -5.95
CA THR A 279 -2.13 53.32 -7.18
C THR A 279 -1.48 52.82 -8.48
N ALA A 280 -1.23 51.51 -8.59
CA ALA A 280 -0.79 50.87 -9.83
C ALA A 280 -1.99 50.26 -10.58
N ASP A 281 -1.83 49.96 -11.88
CA ASP A 281 -2.89 49.35 -12.68
C ASP A 281 -3.42 48.05 -12.05
N ALA A 282 -4.74 47.97 -11.92
CA ALA A 282 -5.43 46.90 -11.19
C ALA A 282 -5.41 45.57 -11.95
N ARG A 283 -4.29 44.84 -11.82
CA ARG A 283 -4.15 43.46 -12.32
C ARG A 283 -5.30 42.59 -11.83
N SER A 284 -5.82 41.73 -12.70
CA SER A 284 -6.87 40.77 -12.37
C SER A 284 -6.37 39.72 -11.37
N PRO A 285 -7.27 39.07 -10.59
CA PRO A 285 -6.90 37.95 -9.73
C PRO A 285 -6.25 36.79 -10.51
N ALA A 286 -6.65 36.59 -11.77
CA ALA A 286 -6.05 35.58 -12.65
C ALA A 286 -4.60 35.91 -13.04
N GLU A 287 -4.26 37.18 -13.27
CA GLU A 287 -2.88 37.61 -13.53
C GLU A 287 -2.02 37.54 -12.26
N LEU A 288 -2.54 37.94 -11.10
CA LEU A 288 -1.83 37.84 -9.82
C LEU A 288 -1.52 36.38 -9.46
N VAL A 289 -2.52 35.51 -9.54
CA VAL A 289 -2.37 34.07 -9.27
C VAL A 289 -1.59 33.35 -10.38
N GLY A 290 -1.61 33.85 -11.61
CA GLY A 290 -0.86 33.29 -12.74
C GLY A 290 0.62 33.69 -12.79
N ALA A 291 0.98 34.89 -12.34
CA ALA A 291 2.34 35.44 -12.45
C ALA A 291 3.24 35.19 -11.23
N GLU A 292 2.67 34.96 -10.04
CA GLU A 292 3.49 34.65 -8.84
C GLU A 292 3.99 33.20 -8.83
N THR A 293 5.29 33.02 -8.62
CA THR A 293 5.87 31.73 -8.19
C THR A 293 5.55 31.39 -6.74
N GLY A 294 5.24 32.39 -5.90
CA GLY A 294 4.91 32.24 -4.48
C GLY A 294 3.47 31.78 -4.20
N THR A 295 3.20 31.40 -2.95
CA THR A 295 1.90 30.92 -2.46
C THR A 295 0.95 32.02 -2.00
N ALA A 296 1.46 33.22 -1.74
CA ALA A 296 0.77 34.27 -0.99
C ALA A 296 -0.56 34.71 -1.66
N GLN A 297 -0.52 35.13 -2.93
CA GLN A 297 -1.74 35.63 -3.59
C GLN A 297 -2.77 34.52 -3.88
N LEU A 298 -2.33 33.27 -4.08
CA LEU A 298 -3.22 32.13 -4.23
C LEU A 298 -4.04 31.89 -2.94
N PHE A 299 -3.36 31.73 -1.81
CA PHE A 299 -4.04 31.51 -0.52
C PHE A 299 -4.84 32.75 -0.08
N ARG A 300 -4.38 33.96 -0.41
CA ARG A 300 -5.13 35.21 -0.17
C ARG A 300 -6.43 35.26 -0.96
N LEU A 301 -6.42 34.91 -2.24
CA LEU A 301 -7.64 34.84 -3.06
C LEU A 301 -8.62 33.79 -2.50
N CYS A 302 -8.14 32.58 -2.24
CA CYS A 302 -8.94 31.50 -1.63
C CYS A 302 -9.67 31.97 -0.36
N LEU A 303 -8.92 32.52 0.60
CA LEU A 303 -9.46 33.01 1.87
C LEU A 303 -10.48 34.16 1.69
N LEU A 304 -10.25 35.07 0.74
CA LEU A 304 -11.17 36.18 0.46
C LEU A 304 -12.47 35.68 -0.18
N LEU A 305 -12.41 34.67 -1.05
CA LEU A 305 -13.61 34.06 -1.63
C LEU A 305 -14.41 33.31 -0.55
N GLU A 306 -13.74 32.50 0.28
CA GLU A 306 -14.36 31.77 1.40
C GLU A 306 -15.07 32.70 2.38
N GLN A 307 -14.45 33.84 2.72
CA GLN A 307 -15.06 34.86 3.58
C GLN A 307 -16.32 35.50 2.97
N ARG A 308 -16.57 35.35 1.66
CA ARG A 308 -17.76 35.86 0.96
C ARG A 308 -18.83 34.80 0.67
N ILE A 309 -18.51 33.51 0.76
CA ILE A 309 -19.49 32.40 0.63
C ILE A 309 -20.74 32.61 1.54
N PRO A 310 -20.64 33.14 2.78
CA PRO A 310 -21.82 33.47 3.59
C PRO A 310 -22.66 34.63 3.03
N ASP A 311 -22.03 35.65 2.44
CA ASP A 311 -22.70 36.86 1.92
C ASP A 311 -23.48 36.58 0.62
N CYS A 312 -23.03 35.59 -0.17
CA CYS A 312 -23.62 35.22 -1.47
C CYS A 312 -25.04 34.62 -1.38
N SER A 313 -25.80 34.75 -2.47
CA SER A 313 -27.04 34.04 -2.74
C SER A 313 -26.85 32.52 -2.71
N HIS A 314 -27.93 31.76 -2.46
CA HIS A 314 -27.87 30.29 -2.42
C HIS A 314 -27.30 29.67 -3.71
N LEU A 315 -27.59 30.25 -4.87
CA LEU A 315 -27.14 29.73 -6.16
C LEU A 315 -25.64 29.98 -6.36
N LEU A 316 -25.17 31.21 -6.15
CA LEU A 316 -23.74 31.51 -6.27
C LEU A 316 -22.93 30.77 -5.20
N ARG A 317 -23.44 30.69 -3.97
CA ARG A 317 -22.84 29.94 -2.86
C ARG A 317 -22.62 28.47 -3.21
N ALA A 318 -23.63 27.80 -3.76
CA ALA A 318 -23.54 26.39 -4.14
C ALA A 318 -22.51 26.16 -5.28
N GLU A 319 -22.52 27.01 -6.31
CA GLU A 319 -21.62 26.89 -7.45
C GLU A 319 -20.16 27.20 -7.07
N LEU A 320 -19.92 28.30 -6.35
CA LEU A 320 -18.59 28.73 -5.89
C LEU A 320 -17.98 27.72 -4.89
N ALA A 321 -18.77 27.24 -3.92
CA ALA A 321 -18.29 26.21 -2.99
C ALA A 321 -17.97 24.90 -3.72
N THR A 322 -18.81 24.47 -4.67
CA THR A 322 -18.56 23.26 -5.49
C THR A 322 -17.26 23.37 -6.30
N ARG A 323 -16.97 24.56 -6.86
CA ARG A 323 -15.73 24.83 -7.60
C ARG A 323 -14.52 24.85 -6.67
N LEU A 324 -14.59 25.57 -5.55
CA LEU A 324 -13.49 25.65 -4.57
C LEU A 324 -13.18 24.28 -3.94
N HIS A 325 -14.20 23.52 -3.51
CA HIS A 325 -13.99 22.17 -2.98
C HIS A 325 -13.32 21.27 -4.02
N ARG A 326 -13.79 21.25 -5.28
CA ARG A 326 -13.12 20.51 -6.38
C ARG A 326 -11.64 20.90 -6.54
N CYS A 327 -11.30 22.18 -6.37
CA CYS A 327 -9.91 22.65 -6.42
C CYS A 327 -9.07 22.20 -5.22
N TYR A 328 -9.67 22.11 -4.02
CA TYR A 328 -9.01 21.60 -2.83
C TYR A 328 -8.85 20.08 -2.85
N ASP A 329 -9.92 19.33 -3.14
CA ASP A 329 -9.91 17.86 -3.24
C ASP A 329 -8.80 17.41 -4.19
N ALA A 330 -8.82 17.93 -5.42
CA ALA A 330 -7.81 17.61 -6.45
C ALA A 330 -6.38 18.02 -6.09
N ALA A 331 -6.19 18.93 -5.11
CA ALA A 331 -4.90 19.35 -4.58
C ALA A 331 -4.48 18.59 -3.31
N PHE A 332 -5.41 18.09 -2.50
CA PHE A 332 -5.11 17.18 -1.39
C PHE A 332 -4.80 15.76 -1.89
N ASP A 333 -5.46 15.32 -2.97
CA ASP A 333 -5.16 14.07 -3.69
C ASP A 333 -3.69 13.94 -4.13
N VAL A 334 -3.05 15.07 -4.46
CA VAL A 334 -1.61 15.10 -4.77
C VAL A 334 -0.81 14.71 -3.52
N PRO A 335 0.01 13.65 -3.55
CA PRO A 335 0.75 13.21 -2.37
C PRO A 335 1.75 14.25 -1.86
N PRO A 336 1.96 14.35 -0.54
CA PRO A 336 2.79 15.38 0.11
C PRO A 336 4.31 15.14 0.00
N LEU A 337 4.79 14.61 -1.13
CA LEU A 337 6.14 14.03 -1.27
C LEU A 337 7.27 14.93 -0.75
N GLU A 338 7.39 16.17 -1.26
CA GLU A 338 8.46 17.08 -0.83
C GLU A 338 8.30 17.53 0.64
N GLN A 339 7.09 17.51 1.21
CA GLN A 339 6.87 17.80 2.64
C GLN A 339 7.43 16.69 3.54
N MET A 340 7.46 15.45 3.03
CA MET A 340 8.09 14.28 3.64
C MET A 340 9.55 14.10 3.24
N ARG A 341 10.14 15.07 2.52
CA ARG A 341 11.49 14.96 1.95
C ARG A 341 11.66 13.79 0.96
N LEU A 342 10.57 13.36 0.30
CA LEU A 342 10.56 12.34 -0.73
C LEU A 342 10.68 12.98 -2.12
N PHE A 343 11.67 12.53 -2.91
CA PHE A 343 11.96 13.08 -4.25
C PHE A 343 12.03 11.97 -5.29
N ARG A 344 11.14 12.03 -6.29
CA ARG A 344 11.20 11.15 -7.47
C ARG A 344 12.42 11.55 -8.31
N VAL A 345 13.33 10.61 -8.57
CA VAL A 345 14.57 10.88 -9.32
C VAL A 345 14.26 11.02 -10.80
N GLU A 346 14.79 12.05 -11.45
CA GLU A 346 14.74 12.18 -12.91
C GLU A 346 15.73 11.19 -13.57
N LEU A 347 15.20 10.09 -14.11
CA LEU A 347 15.97 8.99 -14.69
C LEU A 347 16.12 9.11 -16.21
N GLY A 348 15.13 9.68 -16.89
CA GLY A 348 15.12 9.91 -18.34
C GLY A 348 15.28 11.39 -18.70
N ASP A 349 14.50 11.84 -19.68
CA ASP A 349 14.48 13.22 -20.19
C ASP A 349 13.56 14.10 -19.32
N GLY A 350 13.94 14.28 -18.05
CA GLY A 350 13.10 14.92 -17.02
C GLY A 350 11.97 14.02 -16.48
N THR A 351 11.94 12.73 -16.85
CA THR A 351 10.92 11.77 -16.40
C THR A 351 11.31 11.05 -15.11
N PRO A 352 10.35 10.82 -14.17
CA PRO A 352 10.59 10.06 -12.93
C PRO A 352 10.67 8.53 -13.14
N GLU A 353 10.66 8.08 -14.39
CA GLU A 353 10.77 6.70 -14.81
C GLU A 353 11.70 6.59 -16.04
N VAL A 354 12.29 5.41 -16.23
CA VAL A 354 13.06 5.05 -17.43
C VAL A 354 12.62 3.66 -17.93
N SER A 355 12.70 3.42 -19.24
CA SER A 355 12.52 2.07 -19.78
C SER A 355 13.61 1.13 -19.24
N SER A 356 13.20 -0.06 -18.81
CA SER A 356 14.07 -1.17 -18.40
C SER A 356 14.65 -1.92 -19.60
N ARG A 357 14.46 -1.44 -20.84
CA ARG A 357 15.30 -1.82 -21.97
C ARG A 357 16.74 -1.47 -21.62
N LEU A 358 17.61 -2.48 -21.64
CA LEU A 358 19.03 -2.35 -21.36
C LEU A 358 19.82 -2.47 -22.66
N GLU A 359 20.67 -1.50 -22.94
CA GLU A 359 21.64 -1.52 -24.04
C GLU A 359 23.04 -1.76 -23.46
N VAL A 360 23.80 -2.71 -24.03
CA VAL A 360 25.21 -2.95 -23.66
C VAL A 360 26.11 -2.13 -24.57
N LEU A 361 26.93 -1.27 -23.99
CA LEU A 361 27.80 -0.34 -24.72
C LEU A 361 29.23 -0.88 -24.86
N SER A 362 29.74 -1.51 -23.81
CA SER A 362 30.97 -2.32 -23.81
C SER A 362 30.84 -3.45 -22.79
N THR A 363 31.60 -4.53 -22.98
CA THR A 363 31.79 -5.61 -22.01
C THR A 363 33.14 -5.55 -21.30
N ALA A 364 34.05 -4.66 -21.73
CA ALA A 364 35.38 -4.47 -21.16
C ALA A 364 35.76 -2.98 -21.08
N PRO A 365 35.51 -2.30 -19.93
CA PRO A 365 34.68 -2.75 -18.81
C PRO A 365 33.20 -2.87 -19.20
N LEU A 366 32.44 -3.69 -18.47
CA LEU A 366 31.00 -3.80 -18.65
C LEU A 366 30.33 -2.44 -18.38
N SER A 367 29.59 -1.93 -19.36
CA SER A 367 28.90 -0.65 -19.30
C SER A 367 27.59 -0.72 -20.08
N VAL A 368 26.53 -0.17 -19.47
CA VAL A 368 25.15 -0.31 -19.97
C VAL A 368 24.40 1.01 -19.91
N ARG A 369 23.34 1.12 -20.70
CA ARG A 369 22.35 2.21 -20.65
C ARG A 369 20.95 1.63 -20.45
N LEU A 370 20.17 2.21 -19.55
CA LEU A 370 18.71 2.00 -19.51
C LEU A 370 18.00 3.10 -20.30
N GLY A 371 17.00 2.73 -21.09
CA GLY A 371 16.21 3.65 -21.90
C GLY A 371 15.78 3.04 -23.24
N GLU A 372 14.83 3.68 -23.91
CA GLU A 372 14.65 3.47 -25.36
C GLU A 372 15.77 4.19 -26.12
N PRO A 373 16.18 3.71 -27.30
CA PRO A 373 17.22 4.37 -28.09
C PRO A 373 16.80 5.80 -28.45
N GLU A 374 17.72 6.75 -28.26
CA GLU A 374 17.55 8.15 -28.67
C GLU A 374 17.18 8.21 -30.15
N ARG A 375 15.94 8.62 -30.45
CA ARG A 375 15.60 9.08 -31.79
C ARG A 375 16.41 10.34 -32.05
N LEU A 376 17.48 10.20 -32.84
CA LEU A 376 18.29 11.32 -33.35
C LEU A 376 17.42 12.24 -34.20
N SER A 377 16.66 13.10 -33.52
CA SER A 377 15.93 14.22 -34.10
C SER A 377 16.96 15.11 -34.78
N GLY A 378 16.75 15.40 -36.07
CA GLY A 378 17.81 15.87 -36.94
C GLY A 378 18.47 17.16 -36.45
N SER A 379 19.81 17.11 -36.29
CA SER A 379 20.68 18.27 -36.00
C SER A 379 20.44 18.95 -34.64
N GLY A 380 20.92 18.34 -33.55
CA GLY A 380 20.98 18.98 -32.23
C GLY A 380 21.90 18.28 -31.24
N MET A 381 22.95 18.98 -30.79
CA MET A 381 23.84 18.66 -29.66
C MET A 381 24.40 17.22 -29.55
N THR A 382 25.50 16.95 -30.26
CA THR A 382 26.49 15.95 -29.80
C THR A 382 27.09 16.39 -28.45
N PRO A 383 27.27 15.48 -27.47
CA PRO A 383 28.06 15.77 -26.28
C PRO A 383 29.51 16.12 -26.64
N PRO A 384 30.19 17.05 -25.92
CA PRO A 384 31.57 17.42 -26.22
C PRO A 384 32.54 16.22 -26.12
N GLY A 385 32.99 15.71 -27.27
CA GLY A 385 33.96 14.62 -27.38
C GLY A 385 33.39 13.21 -27.52
N GLY A 386 32.07 13.02 -27.50
CA GLY A 386 31.43 11.71 -27.64
C GLY A 386 30.94 11.42 -29.06
N VAL A 387 31.50 10.40 -29.72
CA VAL A 387 30.82 9.75 -30.86
C VAL A 387 29.71 8.89 -30.28
N ALA A 388 28.49 8.96 -30.84
CA ALA A 388 27.39 8.09 -30.45
C ALA A 388 27.72 6.62 -30.77
N GLN A 389 28.19 5.88 -29.76
CA GLN A 389 28.56 4.49 -29.89
C GLN A 389 27.30 3.63 -30.05
N ALA A 390 27.17 2.96 -31.18
CA ALA A 390 26.09 1.99 -31.39
C ALA A 390 26.19 0.88 -30.34
N PRO A 391 25.07 0.46 -29.72
CA PRO A 391 25.09 -0.60 -28.71
C PRO A 391 25.54 -1.92 -29.33
N LEU A 392 26.28 -2.71 -28.57
CA LEU A 392 26.69 -4.06 -28.96
C LEU A 392 25.47 -4.99 -29.07
N GLU A 393 24.58 -4.88 -28.09
CA GLU A 393 23.39 -5.73 -27.94
C GLU A 393 22.38 -5.02 -27.00
N SER A 394 21.11 -5.43 -27.01
CA SER A 394 20.06 -4.87 -26.17
C SER A 394 19.00 -5.89 -25.73
N PHE A 395 18.52 -5.75 -24.50
CA PHE A 395 17.68 -6.71 -23.81
C PHE A 395 16.42 -6.03 -23.25
N ARG A 396 15.29 -6.74 -23.23
CA ARG A 396 14.06 -6.40 -22.49
C ARG A 396 13.75 -7.52 -21.49
N GLY A 397 12.94 -7.24 -20.47
CA GLY A 397 12.45 -8.28 -19.55
C GLY A 397 13.48 -8.90 -18.60
N LEU A 398 14.72 -8.38 -18.51
CA LEU A 398 15.80 -8.97 -17.70
C LEU A 398 15.43 -9.23 -16.23
N LYS A 399 14.51 -8.47 -15.61
CA LYS A 399 13.96 -8.76 -14.27
C LYS A 399 13.44 -10.20 -14.13
N LEU A 400 12.89 -10.79 -15.20
CA LEU A 400 12.37 -12.16 -15.23
C LEU A 400 13.48 -13.24 -15.23
N GLN A 401 14.73 -12.82 -15.44
CA GLN A 401 15.93 -13.67 -15.37
C GLN A 401 16.70 -13.50 -14.04
N LEU A 402 16.21 -12.69 -13.10
CA LEU A 402 16.87 -12.38 -11.83
C LEU A 402 17.24 -13.64 -11.03
N GLY A 403 18.51 -13.72 -10.62
CA GLY A 403 19.04 -14.83 -9.81
C GLY A 403 19.17 -16.16 -10.57
N ARG A 404 19.21 -16.12 -11.91
CA ARG A 404 19.41 -17.30 -12.77
C ARG A 404 20.85 -17.46 -13.26
N GLY A 405 21.61 -16.37 -13.37
CA GLY A 405 23.00 -16.38 -13.85
C GLY A 405 23.15 -16.89 -15.29
N VAL A 406 22.16 -16.69 -16.17
CA VAL A 406 22.17 -17.19 -17.56
C VAL A 406 23.33 -16.54 -18.33
N VAL A 407 24.20 -17.35 -18.93
CA VAL A 407 25.32 -16.85 -19.76
C VAL A 407 24.78 -16.36 -21.11
N LEU A 408 25.08 -15.10 -21.46
CA LEU A 408 24.59 -14.45 -22.68
C LEU A 408 25.63 -14.60 -23.79
N GLY A 409 25.55 -15.69 -24.55
CA GLY A 409 26.54 -16.08 -25.56
C GLY A 409 26.64 -15.14 -26.77
N GLU A 410 25.64 -14.28 -26.97
CA GLU A 410 25.65 -13.19 -27.94
C GLU A 410 26.59 -12.02 -27.56
N LEU A 411 27.01 -11.92 -26.29
CA LEU A 411 27.91 -10.86 -25.82
C LEU A 411 29.40 -11.26 -25.89
N PRO A 412 30.29 -10.37 -26.35
CA PRO A 412 31.72 -10.64 -26.38
C PRO A 412 32.32 -10.67 -24.96
N GLY A 413 32.94 -11.78 -24.57
CA GLY A 413 33.65 -11.92 -23.29
C GLY A 413 34.27 -13.31 -23.15
N ASN A 414 35.12 -13.50 -22.12
CA ASN A 414 35.64 -14.83 -21.77
C ASN A 414 35.77 -14.97 -20.23
N PRO A 415 34.75 -15.52 -19.54
CA PRO A 415 33.43 -15.88 -20.07
C PRO A 415 32.59 -14.65 -20.50
N PRO A 416 31.56 -14.81 -21.34
CA PRO A 416 30.56 -13.77 -21.58
C PRO A 416 29.83 -13.33 -20.29
N PRO A 417 29.30 -12.08 -20.23
CA PRO A 417 28.46 -11.64 -19.14
C PRO A 417 27.23 -12.53 -18.92
N THR A 418 26.72 -12.53 -17.68
CA THR A 418 25.47 -13.21 -17.31
C THR A 418 24.29 -12.24 -17.21
N SER A 419 23.06 -12.77 -17.22
CA SER A 419 21.83 -12.05 -16.89
C SER A 419 22.00 -11.22 -15.61
N ASP A 420 22.58 -11.83 -14.59
CA ASP A 420 22.71 -11.26 -13.25
C ASP A 420 23.75 -10.12 -13.23
N LEU A 421 24.83 -10.22 -14.02
CA LEU A 421 25.78 -9.12 -14.23
C LEU A 421 25.16 -7.94 -15.01
N LEU A 422 24.27 -8.19 -15.97
CA LEU A 422 23.53 -7.11 -16.63
C LEU A 422 22.51 -6.45 -15.69
N ILE A 423 21.83 -7.23 -14.84
CA ILE A 423 20.90 -6.70 -13.83
C ILE A 423 21.64 -5.87 -12.77
N GLN A 424 22.77 -6.35 -12.26
CA GLN A 424 23.68 -5.58 -11.40
C GLN A 424 24.08 -4.26 -12.09
N SER A 425 24.44 -4.31 -13.36
CA SER A 425 24.79 -3.11 -14.16
C SER A 425 23.59 -2.16 -14.34
N ALA A 426 22.36 -2.69 -14.44
CA ALA A 426 21.12 -1.90 -14.47
C ALA A 426 20.88 -1.15 -13.16
N PHE A 427 21.02 -1.83 -12.02
CA PHE A 427 20.97 -1.18 -10.70
C PHE A 427 22.10 -0.13 -10.56
N GLY A 428 23.32 -0.44 -11.01
CA GLY A 428 24.43 0.52 -11.05
C GLY A 428 24.09 1.80 -11.82
N TYR A 429 23.50 1.66 -13.02
CA TYR A 429 23.02 2.80 -13.81
C TYR A 429 21.96 3.64 -13.08
N LEU A 430 21.04 3.01 -12.35
CA LEU A 430 19.99 3.68 -11.57
C LEU A 430 20.57 4.43 -10.35
N VAL A 431 21.50 3.83 -9.61
CA VAL A 431 22.21 4.49 -8.50
C VAL A 431 23.06 5.64 -9.03
N ASP A 432 23.79 5.45 -10.13
CA ASP A 432 24.57 6.51 -10.77
C ASP A 432 23.70 7.64 -11.33
N ARG A 433 22.45 7.35 -11.74
CA ARG A 433 21.46 8.40 -12.10
C ARG A 433 21.01 9.17 -10.86
N ALA A 434 20.77 8.49 -9.74
CA ALA A 434 20.36 9.12 -8.49
C ALA A 434 21.48 9.99 -7.86
N ASP A 435 22.73 9.53 -7.81
CA ASP A 435 23.90 10.35 -7.40
C ASP A 435 24.06 11.59 -8.31
N ARG A 436 23.82 11.46 -9.62
CA ARG A 436 23.83 12.60 -10.56
C ARG A 436 22.64 13.54 -10.36
N TYR A 437 21.48 13.05 -9.91
CA TYR A 437 20.33 13.89 -9.57
C TYR A 437 20.60 14.68 -8.29
N ILE A 438 21.14 14.01 -7.25
CA ILE A 438 21.60 14.62 -5.99
C ILE A 438 22.60 15.75 -6.29
N SER A 439 23.66 15.44 -7.04
CA SER A 439 24.74 16.37 -7.41
C SER A 439 24.31 17.57 -8.28
N ARG A 440 23.03 17.64 -8.69
CA ARG A 440 22.45 18.70 -9.52
C ARG A 440 21.37 19.54 -8.83
N GLN A 441 20.90 19.14 -7.64
CA GLN A 441 19.93 19.94 -6.91
C GLN A 441 20.58 21.17 -6.25
N ASP A 442 19.80 22.20 -6.02
CA ASP A 442 20.21 23.32 -5.18
C ASP A 442 20.56 22.82 -3.76
N PRO A 443 21.69 23.24 -3.15
CA PRO A 443 22.10 22.83 -1.80
C PRO A 443 21.13 23.21 -0.65
N GLY A 444 20.04 23.92 -0.94
CA GLY A 444 18.93 24.17 -0.01
C GLY A 444 17.67 23.34 -0.28
N ARG A 445 17.59 22.62 -1.42
CA ARG A 445 16.48 21.75 -1.78
C ARG A 445 16.74 20.30 -1.36
N LEU A 446 17.98 19.81 -1.52
CA LEU A 446 18.41 18.45 -1.22
C LEU A 446 19.82 18.48 -0.60
N GLY A 447 20.16 17.47 0.20
CA GLY A 447 21.50 17.24 0.72
C GLY A 447 22.52 16.84 -0.35
N SER A 448 23.80 16.90 0.02
CA SER A 448 24.94 16.47 -0.79
C SER A 448 25.48 15.10 -0.35
N GLY A 449 26.28 14.47 -1.22
CA GLY A 449 26.96 13.19 -0.98
C GLY A 449 26.57 12.12 -1.99
N ARG A 450 27.06 10.89 -1.77
CA ARG A 450 26.78 9.68 -2.55
C ARG A 450 25.89 8.70 -1.80
N LEU A 451 25.05 7.98 -2.54
CA LEU A 451 24.19 6.94 -1.97
C LEU A 451 24.99 5.72 -1.49
N ASN A 452 24.72 5.33 -0.25
CA ASN A 452 25.23 4.10 0.39
C ASN A 452 24.13 3.31 1.12
N ASP A 453 22.87 3.76 1.02
CA ASP A 453 21.70 3.13 1.62
C ASP A 453 20.59 3.00 0.57
N LEU A 454 20.18 1.75 0.31
CA LEU A 454 19.22 1.41 -0.72
C LEU A 454 18.11 0.51 -0.17
N VAL A 455 16.86 0.86 -0.51
CA VAL A 455 15.71 -0.04 -0.37
C VAL A 455 15.42 -0.64 -1.74
N VAL A 456 15.37 -1.97 -1.85
CA VAL A 456 15.15 -2.63 -3.14
C VAL A 456 13.90 -3.50 -3.07
N THR A 457 12.91 -3.13 -3.88
CA THR A 457 11.65 -3.87 -4.00
C THR A 457 11.79 -5.05 -4.95
N TYR A 458 10.96 -6.07 -4.75
CA TYR A 458 10.98 -7.33 -5.50
C TYR A 458 9.56 -7.90 -5.61
N PRO A 459 9.27 -8.78 -6.61
CA PRO A 459 7.92 -9.30 -6.79
C PRO A 459 7.47 -10.09 -5.57
N THR A 460 6.20 -9.97 -5.23
CA THR A 460 5.56 -10.57 -4.04
C THR A 460 5.64 -12.10 -4.04
N VAL A 461 5.93 -12.73 -5.19
CA VAL A 461 6.17 -14.17 -5.37
C VAL A 461 7.62 -14.56 -5.69
N ALA A 462 8.60 -13.67 -5.49
CA ALA A 462 10.02 -14.00 -5.64
C ALA A 462 10.49 -14.99 -4.54
N THR A 463 11.11 -16.10 -4.93
CA THR A 463 11.60 -17.13 -4.01
C THR A 463 12.83 -16.63 -3.21
N PRO A 464 13.19 -17.27 -2.08
CA PRO A 464 14.25 -16.78 -1.21
C PRO A 464 15.62 -16.74 -1.92
N ASP A 465 15.89 -17.72 -2.78
CA ASP A 465 17.09 -17.74 -3.63
C ASP A 465 17.20 -16.51 -4.54
N VAL A 466 16.07 -16.01 -5.06
CA VAL A 466 16.01 -14.80 -5.90
C VAL A 466 16.20 -13.55 -5.06
N ARG A 467 15.59 -13.47 -3.86
CA ARG A 467 15.79 -12.36 -2.91
C ARG A 467 17.25 -12.27 -2.44
N ARG A 468 17.87 -13.39 -2.09
CA ARG A 468 19.27 -13.47 -1.65
C ARG A 468 20.24 -13.12 -2.79
N ALA A 469 20.01 -13.62 -4.00
CA ALA A 469 20.80 -13.24 -5.17
C ALA A 469 20.72 -11.73 -5.45
N LEU A 470 19.52 -11.14 -5.46
CA LEU A 470 19.32 -9.70 -5.64
C LEU A 470 20.06 -8.88 -4.57
N LYS A 471 20.00 -9.28 -3.30
CA LYS A 471 20.71 -8.62 -2.21
C LYS A 471 22.22 -8.60 -2.47
N THR A 472 22.84 -9.75 -2.79
CA THR A 472 24.28 -9.85 -3.11
C THR A 472 24.67 -9.02 -4.34
N LEU A 473 23.86 -9.02 -5.41
CA LEU A 473 24.14 -8.20 -6.61
C LEU A 473 24.19 -6.70 -6.31
N VAL A 474 23.41 -6.23 -5.34
CA VAL A 474 23.41 -4.81 -4.92
C VAL A 474 24.50 -4.53 -3.88
N SER A 475 24.58 -5.30 -2.78
CA SER A 475 25.54 -5.00 -1.71
C SER A 475 26.99 -5.30 -2.10
N GLU A 476 27.28 -6.53 -2.52
CA GLU A 476 28.64 -6.95 -2.91
C GLU A 476 28.98 -6.50 -4.33
N GLY A 477 28.00 -6.51 -5.24
CA GLY A 477 28.19 -6.18 -6.64
C GLY A 477 28.32 -4.68 -6.94
N LEU A 478 27.69 -3.80 -6.15
CA LEU A 478 27.81 -2.33 -6.31
C LEU A 478 28.58 -1.64 -5.17
N GLY A 479 28.99 -2.40 -4.14
CA GLY A 479 29.72 -1.88 -2.99
C GLY A 479 28.86 -0.99 -2.09
N VAL A 480 27.57 -1.30 -1.95
CA VAL A 480 26.61 -0.54 -1.13
C VAL A 480 26.51 -1.20 0.25
N ASP A 481 26.85 -0.46 1.31
CA ASP A 481 26.96 -1.02 2.65
C ASP A 481 25.60 -1.37 3.28
N ARG A 482 24.54 -0.61 2.96
CA ARG A 482 23.19 -0.80 3.52
C ARG A 482 22.17 -1.10 2.43
N VAL A 483 21.59 -2.30 2.48
CA VAL A 483 20.58 -2.78 1.53
C VAL A 483 19.38 -3.37 2.27
N SER A 484 18.27 -2.63 2.28
CA SER A 484 16.97 -3.01 2.87
C SER A 484 16.15 -3.81 1.85
N MET A 485 15.79 -5.05 2.21
CA MET A 485 15.01 -5.99 1.39
C MET A 485 13.66 -6.33 2.07
N HIS A 486 13.13 -5.45 2.91
CA HIS A 486 11.94 -5.74 3.73
C HIS A 486 10.62 -5.70 2.93
N PHE A 487 10.52 -4.83 1.93
CA PHE A 487 9.25 -4.55 1.23
C PHE A 487 9.17 -5.24 -0.13
N ASP A 488 8.18 -6.13 -0.32
CA ASP A 488 7.78 -6.58 -1.66
C ASP A 488 6.96 -5.51 -2.41
N GLU A 489 6.81 -5.68 -3.72
CA GLU A 489 6.18 -4.69 -4.60
C GLU A 489 4.73 -4.34 -4.19
N ALA A 490 3.91 -5.33 -3.80
CA ALA A 490 2.55 -5.07 -3.33
C ALA A 490 2.52 -4.38 -1.96
N VAL A 491 3.33 -4.82 -0.99
CA VAL A 491 3.40 -4.20 0.35
C VAL A 491 3.93 -2.75 0.27
N ALA A 492 4.94 -2.51 -0.57
CA ALA A 492 5.47 -1.18 -0.84
C ALA A 492 4.40 -0.27 -1.47
N ALA A 493 3.64 -0.78 -2.44
CA ALA A 493 2.53 -0.03 -3.04
C ALA A 493 1.45 0.33 -1.99
N VAL A 494 1.09 -0.57 -1.07
CA VAL A 494 0.13 -0.27 0.01
C VAL A 494 0.63 0.89 0.89
N MET A 495 1.93 0.92 1.19
CA MET A 495 2.52 1.98 2.01
C MET A 495 2.45 3.37 1.35
N PHE A 496 2.41 3.47 0.01
CA PHE A 496 2.14 4.73 -0.68
C PHE A 496 0.73 5.28 -0.40
N PHE A 497 -0.29 4.42 -0.34
CA PHE A 497 -1.64 4.86 -0.01
C PHE A 497 -1.76 5.28 1.46
N VAL A 498 -1.12 4.55 2.38
CA VAL A 498 -1.05 4.97 3.80
C VAL A 498 -0.30 6.30 3.96
N MET A 499 0.82 6.48 3.26
CA MET A 499 1.59 7.72 3.21
C MET A 499 0.72 8.90 2.76
N ARG A 500 0.03 8.76 1.62
CA ARG A 500 -0.83 9.80 1.04
C ARG A 500 -2.02 10.11 1.96
N ASP A 501 -2.66 9.07 2.50
CA ASP A 501 -3.87 9.18 3.32
C ASP A 501 -3.61 9.83 4.70
N PHE A 502 -2.41 9.68 5.30
CA PHE A 502 -2.12 10.13 6.67
C PHE A 502 -1.07 11.24 6.80
N GLY A 503 0.00 11.21 6.00
CA GLY A 503 1.20 11.98 6.32
C GLY A 503 1.23 13.42 5.80
N GLY A 504 0.17 13.88 5.13
CA GLY A 504 0.01 15.28 4.72
C GLY A 504 -0.59 16.14 5.85
N ASP A 505 -1.75 15.74 6.35
CA ASP A 505 -2.34 16.24 7.60
C ASP A 505 -2.82 15.02 8.41
N PRO A 506 -2.15 14.67 9.52
CA PRO A 506 -2.53 13.52 10.33
C PRO A 506 -3.90 13.64 11.01
N SER A 507 -4.43 14.86 11.21
CA SER A 507 -5.77 15.07 11.78
C SER A 507 -6.84 14.75 10.76
N LEU A 508 -6.70 15.31 9.54
CA LEU A 508 -7.62 15.02 8.43
C LEU A 508 -7.54 13.55 8.01
N GLY A 509 -6.32 12.98 7.97
CA GLY A 509 -6.10 11.56 7.67
C GLY A 509 -6.78 10.62 8.66
N VAL A 510 -6.72 10.94 9.96
CA VAL A 510 -7.46 10.19 11.00
C VAL A 510 -8.97 10.27 10.80
N GLU A 511 -9.56 11.45 10.61
CA GLU A 511 -11.02 11.55 10.45
C GLU A 511 -11.49 10.89 9.14
N ALA A 512 -10.76 11.08 8.04
CA ALA A 512 -11.05 10.44 6.76
C ALA A 512 -10.91 8.90 6.85
N PHE A 513 -9.94 8.39 7.62
CA PHE A 513 -9.81 6.95 7.88
C PHE A 513 -10.96 6.45 8.75
N ARG A 514 -11.29 7.15 9.85
CA ARG A 514 -12.41 6.79 10.75
C ARG A 514 -13.75 6.76 10.02
N ALA A 515 -13.99 7.67 9.09
CA ALA A 515 -15.21 7.75 8.29
C ALA A 515 -15.40 6.55 7.32
N ARG A 516 -14.31 5.94 6.85
CA ARG A 516 -14.32 4.77 5.94
C ARG A 516 -13.95 3.44 6.64
N SER A 517 -13.99 3.41 7.98
CA SER A 517 -13.63 2.25 8.81
C SER A 517 -14.82 1.65 9.55
N ARG A 518 -14.74 0.33 9.81
CA ARG A 518 -15.56 -0.32 10.85
C ARG A 518 -14.96 -0.02 12.23
N ARG A 519 -15.80 0.16 13.26
CA ARG A 519 -15.34 0.35 14.65
C ARG A 519 -15.17 -1.01 15.34
N LEU A 520 -14.06 -1.22 16.04
CA LEU A 520 -13.77 -2.48 16.72
C LEU A 520 -14.47 -2.52 18.10
N GLY A 521 -15.63 -3.20 18.14
CA GLY A 521 -16.46 -3.32 19.34
C GLY A 521 -16.89 -1.96 19.92
N SER A 522 -16.97 -1.86 21.25
CA SER A 522 -17.20 -0.58 21.96
C SER A 522 -15.93 0.25 22.14
N GLY A 523 -14.78 -0.20 21.62
CA GLY A 523 -13.45 0.37 21.89
C GLY A 523 -13.18 1.70 21.18
N ARG A 524 -11.93 2.15 21.25
CA ARG A 524 -11.42 3.34 20.53
C ARG A 524 -10.54 2.97 19.33
N ALA A 525 -10.86 1.85 18.69
CA ALA A 525 -10.15 1.35 17.52
C ALA A 525 -11.08 1.27 16.30
N TRP A 526 -10.50 1.48 15.13
CA TRP A 526 -11.12 1.47 13.82
C TRP A 526 -10.31 0.57 12.89
N THR A 527 -10.97 -0.20 12.05
CA THR A 527 -10.32 -1.23 11.23
C THR A 527 -10.82 -1.22 9.79
N GLN A 528 -9.92 -1.52 8.85
CA GLN A 528 -10.19 -1.69 7.42
C GLN A 528 -9.45 -2.92 6.89
N ASN A 529 -10.17 -3.81 6.20
CA ASN A 529 -9.60 -4.82 5.34
C ASN A 529 -9.40 -4.22 3.95
N VAL A 530 -8.15 -4.17 3.49
CA VAL A 530 -7.74 -3.53 2.23
C VAL A 530 -7.10 -4.59 1.33
N LEU A 531 -7.62 -4.75 0.11
CA LEU A 531 -6.95 -5.49 -0.96
C LEU A 531 -6.22 -4.50 -1.88
N VAL A 532 -4.98 -4.81 -2.23
CA VAL A 532 -4.21 -4.09 -3.26
C VAL A 532 -3.79 -5.05 -4.36
N CYS A 533 -3.95 -4.63 -5.61
CA CYS A 533 -3.49 -5.33 -6.80
C CYS A 533 -2.60 -4.39 -7.64
N ASP A 534 -1.30 -4.66 -7.67
CA ASP A 534 -0.37 -4.05 -8.62
C ASP A 534 -0.37 -4.86 -9.93
N LEU A 535 -0.63 -4.19 -11.03
CA LEU A 535 -0.68 -4.76 -12.38
C LEU A 535 0.37 -4.05 -13.25
N GLY A 536 1.60 -4.53 -13.13
CA GLY A 536 2.79 -3.98 -13.76
C GLY A 536 2.96 -4.34 -15.24
N GLY A 537 4.22 -4.35 -15.68
CA GLY A 537 4.64 -4.75 -17.03
C GLY A 537 4.45 -6.26 -17.25
N GLY A 538 5.37 -7.08 -16.74
CA GLY A 538 5.28 -8.54 -16.78
C GLY A 538 4.73 -9.21 -15.51
N THR A 539 4.72 -8.53 -14.36
CA THR A 539 4.24 -9.09 -13.07
C THR A 539 2.88 -8.56 -12.67
N CYS A 540 2.21 -9.34 -11.82
CA CYS A 540 0.99 -8.99 -11.10
C CYS A 540 1.22 -9.42 -9.65
N ASP A 541 1.01 -8.50 -8.71
CA ASP A 541 1.46 -8.65 -7.32
C ASP A 541 0.32 -8.17 -6.39
N LEU A 542 -0.10 -9.00 -5.44
CA LEU A 542 -1.30 -8.77 -4.63
C LEU A 542 -0.99 -8.88 -3.13
N ALA A 543 -1.56 -7.96 -2.35
CA ALA A 543 -1.52 -8.04 -0.89
C ALA A 543 -2.88 -7.69 -0.29
N MET A 544 -3.30 -8.45 0.72
CA MET A 544 -4.42 -8.13 1.60
C MET A 544 -3.86 -7.76 2.97
N LEU A 545 -4.21 -6.57 3.45
CA LEU A 545 -3.83 -6.07 4.77
C LEU A 545 -5.07 -5.76 5.62
N ASN A 546 -4.94 -5.94 6.92
CA ASN A 546 -5.78 -5.25 7.88
C ASN A 546 -5.05 -4.00 8.37
N LEU A 547 -5.69 -2.84 8.26
CA LEU A 547 -5.22 -1.58 8.84
C LEU A 547 -6.06 -1.29 10.07
N THR A 548 -5.46 -1.31 11.27
CA THR A 548 -6.17 -0.96 12.51
C THR A 548 -5.57 0.32 13.12
N LEU A 549 -6.42 1.33 13.33
CA LEU A 549 -6.10 2.62 13.94
C LEU A 549 -6.71 2.67 15.36
N GLU A 550 -5.89 2.85 16.38
CA GLU A 550 -6.32 2.95 17.79
C GLU A 550 -5.96 4.31 18.40
N ASP A 551 -6.89 4.90 19.16
CA ASP A 551 -6.61 6.04 20.05
C ASP A 551 -5.77 5.56 21.25
N THR A 552 -4.47 5.77 21.16
CA THR A 552 -3.47 5.47 22.19
C THR A 552 -3.05 6.73 22.95
N THR A 553 -3.94 7.72 23.08
CA THR A 553 -3.69 8.95 23.87
C THR A 553 -3.42 8.59 25.34
N PRO A 554 -2.30 9.06 25.94
CA PRO A 554 -1.96 8.76 27.33
C PRO A 554 -3.08 9.12 28.32
N VAL A 555 -3.26 8.29 29.35
CA VAL A 555 -4.35 8.43 30.33
C VAL A 555 -4.24 9.74 31.12
N GLU A 556 -3.02 10.26 31.26
CA GLU A 556 -2.68 11.53 31.90
C GLU A 556 -3.21 12.72 31.08
N VAL A 557 -3.12 12.64 29.75
CA VAL A 557 -3.65 13.64 28.81
C VAL A 557 -5.18 13.59 28.80
N LEU A 558 -5.76 12.38 28.78
CA LEU A 558 -7.21 12.15 28.82
C LEU A 558 -7.87 12.55 30.16
N ARG A 559 -7.09 12.70 31.25
CA ARG A 559 -7.56 13.14 32.58
C ARG A 559 -7.27 14.61 32.88
N HIS A 560 -6.66 15.35 31.94
CA HIS A 560 -6.40 16.77 32.11
C HIS A 560 -7.71 17.59 32.10
N PRO A 561 -7.87 18.67 32.89
CA PRO A 561 -9.08 19.50 32.87
C PRO A 561 -9.45 20.01 31.46
N ASP A 562 -8.45 20.42 30.68
CA ASP A 562 -8.61 20.85 29.28
C ASP A 562 -8.52 19.70 28.25
N ALA A 563 -8.80 18.45 28.59
CA ALA A 563 -8.61 17.29 27.68
C ALA A 563 -9.39 17.36 26.35
N GLU A 564 -10.38 18.24 26.23
CA GLU A 564 -11.10 18.56 24.98
C GLU A 564 -10.32 19.50 24.05
N ARG A 565 -9.36 20.27 24.58
CA ARG A 565 -8.47 21.19 23.85
C ARG A 565 -7.10 20.58 23.56
N LEU A 566 -6.73 19.51 24.27
CA LEU A 566 -5.51 18.75 24.02
C LEU A 566 -5.68 17.82 22.82
N GLY A 567 -4.59 17.57 22.11
CA GLY A 567 -4.56 16.69 20.94
C GLY A 567 -4.85 15.22 21.26
N ARG A 568 -4.80 14.38 20.23
CA ARG A 568 -4.92 12.92 20.34
C ARG A 568 -3.73 12.21 19.71
N HIS A 569 -3.29 11.13 20.32
CA HIS A 569 -2.25 10.26 19.79
C HIS A 569 -2.90 8.97 19.30
N TYR A 570 -2.72 8.66 18.03
CA TYR A 570 -3.18 7.42 17.44
C TYR A 570 -2.01 6.51 17.08
N THR A 571 -2.25 5.21 17.06
CA THR A 571 -1.35 4.22 16.45
C THR A 571 -2.09 3.53 15.31
N LEU A 572 -1.50 3.58 14.11
CA LEU A 572 -1.92 2.79 12.95
C LEU A 572 -1.03 1.55 12.86
N THR A 573 -1.63 0.37 12.96
CA THR A 573 -0.97 -0.93 12.91
C THR A 573 -1.38 -1.67 11.63
N PRO A 574 -0.55 -1.61 10.57
CA PRO A 574 -0.77 -2.38 9.34
C PRO A 574 -0.32 -3.84 9.53
N THR A 575 -1.21 -4.80 9.26
CA THR A 575 -0.95 -6.25 9.38
C THR A 575 -1.20 -6.94 8.04
N VAL A 576 -0.21 -7.67 7.51
CA VAL A 576 -0.40 -8.49 6.30
C VAL A 576 -1.24 -9.72 6.65
N GLN A 577 -2.42 -9.85 6.03
CA GLN A 577 -3.26 -11.04 6.17
C GLN A 577 -2.83 -12.12 5.17
N GLY A 578 -2.48 -11.71 3.95
CA GLY A 578 -1.83 -12.59 2.98
C GLY A 578 -1.37 -11.85 1.72
N SER A 579 -0.49 -12.48 0.95
CA SER A 579 0.01 -11.96 -0.32
C SER A 579 0.12 -13.06 -1.39
N SER A 580 -0.10 -12.69 -2.64
CA SER A 580 -0.15 -13.57 -3.81
C SER A 580 0.41 -12.84 -5.04
N GLY A 581 0.47 -13.50 -6.19
CA GLY A 581 0.95 -12.89 -7.42
C GLY A 581 1.30 -13.87 -8.52
N HIS A 582 1.67 -13.33 -9.67
CA HIS A 582 2.06 -14.07 -10.85
C HIS A 582 3.11 -13.32 -11.67
N THR A 583 4.25 -13.97 -11.90
CA THR A 583 5.40 -13.47 -12.70
C THR A 583 5.13 -13.36 -14.22
N ARG A 584 3.86 -13.32 -14.63
CA ARG A 584 3.42 -13.33 -16.04
C ARG A 584 2.11 -12.58 -16.34
N LEU A 585 1.25 -12.31 -15.34
CA LEU A 585 -0.08 -11.74 -15.57
C LEU A 585 -0.07 -10.19 -15.59
N GLY A 586 0.99 -9.59 -16.14
CA GLY A 586 1.09 -8.16 -16.39
C GLY A 586 0.67 -7.77 -17.81
N GLY A 587 0.74 -6.47 -18.10
CA GLY A 587 0.44 -5.88 -19.41
C GLY A 587 1.23 -6.45 -20.60
N GLU A 588 2.43 -7.02 -20.40
CA GLU A 588 3.25 -7.67 -21.44
C GLU A 588 2.55 -8.89 -22.06
N LEU A 589 1.82 -9.68 -21.26
CA LEU A 589 1.06 -10.82 -21.77
C LEU A 589 -0.16 -10.37 -22.59
N LEU A 590 -0.72 -9.21 -22.24
CA LEU A 590 -1.78 -8.56 -23.02
C LEU A 590 -1.21 -8.04 -24.35
N THR A 591 -0.01 -7.44 -24.33
CA THR A 591 0.71 -7.00 -25.54
C THR A 591 1.07 -8.18 -26.45
N LEU A 592 1.58 -9.29 -25.90
CA LEU A 592 1.86 -10.52 -26.67
C LEU A 592 0.59 -11.10 -27.31
N SER A 593 -0.55 -10.97 -26.63
CA SER A 593 -1.85 -11.38 -27.18
C SER A 593 -2.26 -10.50 -28.37
N VAL A 594 -2.19 -9.16 -28.22
CA VAL A 594 -2.44 -8.21 -29.31
C VAL A 594 -1.43 -8.35 -30.45
N PHE A 595 -0.17 -8.63 -30.16
CA PHE A 595 0.89 -8.91 -31.13
C PHE A 595 0.53 -10.12 -32.00
N HIS A 596 0.08 -11.23 -31.41
CA HIS A 596 -0.34 -12.40 -32.20
C HIS A 596 -1.63 -12.14 -33.02
N TRP A 597 -2.54 -11.29 -32.54
CA TRP A 597 -3.70 -10.84 -33.33
C TRP A 597 -3.25 -9.97 -34.51
N LEU A 598 -2.50 -8.90 -34.26
CA LEU A 598 -1.95 -7.97 -35.24
C LEU A 598 -1.12 -8.69 -36.32
N LYS A 599 -0.27 -9.64 -35.91
CA LYS A 599 0.51 -10.53 -36.78
C LYS A 599 -0.40 -11.37 -37.69
N SER A 600 -1.52 -11.86 -37.17
CA SER A 600 -2.47 -12.70 -37.92
C SER A 600 -3.33 -11.88 -38.89
N GLU A 601 -3.75 -10.66 -38.53
CA GLU A 601 -4.44 -9.73 -39.46
C GLU A 601 -3.53 -9.34 -40.62
N LEU A 602 -2.30 -8.89 -40.31
CA LEU A 602 -1.32 -8.53 -41.33
C LEU A 602 -1.01 -9.72 -42.26
N ALA A 603 -0.74 -10.90 -41.69
CA ALA A 603 -0.53 -12.12 -42.47
C ALA A 603 -1.73 -12.49 -43.35
N ASP A 604 -2.97 -12.37 -42.85
CA ASP A 604 -4.18 -12.63 -43.64
C ASP A 604 -4.25 -11.72 -44.87
N ARG A 605 -3.94 -10.42 -44.72
CA ARG A 605 -3.90 -9.46 -45.83
C ARG A 605 -2.77 -9.71 -46.81
N LEU A 606 -1.57 -10.04 -46.34
CA LEU A 606 -0.43 -10.34 -47.22
C LEU A 606 -0.66 -11.64 -48.02
N ILE A 607 -1.24 -12.67 -47.41
CA ILE A 607 -1.61 -13.92 -48.10
C ILE A 607 -2.79 -13.69 -49.06
N ALA A 608 -3.74 -12.82 -48.73
CA ALA A 608 -4.84 -12.46 -49.63
C ALA A 608 -4.38 -11.60 -50.83
N ALA A 609 -3.32 -10.78 -50.66
CA ALA A 609 -2.76 -9.94 -51.72
C ALA A 609 -1.91 -10.72 -52.74
N ASP A 610 -1.14 -11.72 -52.28
CA ASP A 610 -0.42 -12.67 -53.16
C ASP A 610 -0.52 -14.10 -52.60
N PRO A 611 -1.60 -14.84 -52.90
CA PRO A 611 -1.74 -16.24 -52.49
C PRO A 611 -0.72 -17.18 -53.14
N ASP A 612 -0.15 -16.78 -54.28
CA ASP A 612 0.77 -17.59 -55.07
C ASP A 612 2.17 -17.63 -54.45
N ARG A 613 2.60 -16.54 -53.80
CA ARG A 613 3.81 -16.44 -52.98
C ARG A 613 3.83 -17.41 -51.78
N PHE A 614 2.66 -17.82 -51.28
CA PHE A 614 2.52 -18.71 -50.11
C PHE A 614 1.92 -20.08 -50.45
N ARG A 615 1.90 -20.46 -51.73
CA ARG A 615 1.19 -21.65 -52.23
C ARG A 615 1.64 -22.97 -51.59
N SER A 616 2.93 -23.11 -51.27
CA SER A 616 3.51 -24.28 -50.58
C SER A 616 2.89 -24.48 -49.19
N ASP A 617 2.90 -23.41 -48.41
CA ASP A 617 2.58 -23.37 -46.99
C ASP A 617 1.06 -23.48 -46.78
N LEU A 618 0.30 -22.90 -47.72
CA LEU A 618 -1.14 -23.10 -47.86
C LEU A 618 -1.53 -24.56 -48.16
N GLN A 619 -0.72 -25.30 -48.94
CA GLN A 619 -0.96 -26.73 -49.18
C GLN A 619 -0.64 -27.58 -47.94
N GLU A 620 0.44 -27.27 -47.22
CA GLU A 620 0.76 -27.94 -45.95
C GLU A 620 -0.30 -27.65 -44.86
N ALA A 621 -0.88 -26.45 -44.84
CA ALA A 621 -1.95 -26.06 -43.92
C ALA A 621 -3.30 -26.76 -44.16
N LYS A 622 -3.45 -27.55 -45.25
CA LYS A 622 -4.67 -28.30 -45.59
C LYS A 622 -5.90 -27.39 -45.81
N SER A 623 -7.06 -28.01 -46.04
CA SER A 623 -8.32 -27.36 -46.45
C SER A 623 -9.00 -26.44 -45.42
N VAL A 624 -8.34 -26.08 -44.30
CA VAL A 624 -8.92 -25.22 -43.26
C VAL A 624 -9.02 -23.76 -43.73
N TYR A 625 -7.97 -23.27 -44.40
CA TYR A 625 -7.87 -21.89 -44.89
C TYR A 625 -8.15 -21.76 -46.40
N LEU A 626 -8.49 -22.87 -47.06
CA LEU A 626 -8.74 -22.93 -48.51
C LEU A 626 -10.22 -23.16 -48.82
N ASP A 627 -10.77 -22.49 -49.84
CA ASP A 627 -12.12 -22.72 -50.35
C ASP A 627 -12.23 -24.05 -51.13
N GLU A 628 -13.44 -24.37 -51.61
CA GLU A 628 -13.70 -25.59 -52.38
C GLU A 628 -13.01 -25.61 -53.76
N ALA A 629 -12.50 -24.46 -54.23
CA ALA A 629 -11.67 -24.31 -55.42
C ALA A 629 -10.16 -24.27 -55.11
N GLY A 630 -9.76 -24.51 -53.85
CA GLY A 630 -8.36 -24.53 -53.40
C GLY A 630 -7.70 -23.16 -53.22
N ARG A 631 -8.48 -22.08 -53.15
CA ARG A 631 -7.99 -20.69 -53.00
C ARG A 631 -8.02 -20.25 -51.54
N TYR A 632 -7.12 -19.37 -51.14
CA TYR A 632 -7.14 -18.79 -49.79
C TYR A 632 -8.45 -18.08 -49.48
N ARG A 633 -8.95 -18.21 -48.24
CA ARG A 633 -10.13 -17.51 -47.72
C ARG A 633 -9.69 -16.28 -46.90
N PRO A 634 -9.86 -15.04 -47.37
CA PRO A 634 -9.56 -13.86 -46.57
C PRO A 634 -10.43 -13.78 -45.29
N GLY A 635 -9.88 -13.21 -44.23
CA GLY A 635 -10.49 -13.13 -42.90
C GLY A 635 -10.67 -14.49 -42.21
N SER A 636 -9.81 -15.47 -42.52
CA SER A 636 -9.82 -16.80 -41.91
C SER A 636 -8.72 -16.98 -40.86
N LEU A 637 -7.53 -16.42 -41.11
CA LEU A 637 -6.39 -16.47 -40.20
C LEU A 637 -6.60 -15.54 -39.01
N ALA A 638 -7.04 -14.30 -39.30
CA ALA A 638 -7.54 -13.32 -38.33
C ALA A 638 -8.59 -13.91 -37.37
N ARG A 639 -9.54 -14.69 -37.92
CA ARG A 639 -10.63 -15.31 -37.17
C ARG A 639 -10.15 -16.42 -36.25
N ASP A 640 -9.34 -17.35 -36.76
CA ASP A 640 -8.87 -18.49 -35.97
C ASP A 640 -7.78 -18.09 -34.94
N ALA A 641 -7.16 -16.91 -35.05
CA ALA A 641 -6.35 -16.31 -33.99
C ALA A 641 -7.13 -16.07 -32.68
N HIS A 642 -8.43 -15.77 -32.77
CA HIS A 642 -9.36 -15.60 -31.64
C HIS A 642 -10.03 -16.90 -31.17
N SER A 643 -9.74 -18.03 -31.82
CA SER A 643 -10.46 -19.28 -31.58
C SER A 643 -10.24 -19.84 -30.18
N GLY A 644 -11.30 -20.32 -29.53
CA GLY A 644 -11.17 -21.09 -28.30
C GLY A 644 -10.44 -22.44 -28.50
N GLN A 645 -10.30 -22.90 -29.74
CA GLN A 645 -9.62 -24.15 -30.07
C GLN A 645 -8.11 -23.92 -30.18
N SER A 646 -7.33 -24.53 -29.28
CA SER A 646 -5.88 -24.34 -29.23
C SER A 646 -5.18 -24.74 -30.53
N GLU A 647 -5.57 -25.87 -31.12
CA GLU A 647 -4.99 -26.36 -32.39
C GLU A 647 -5.11 -25.35 -33.52
N ARG A 648 -6.27 -24.69 -33.64
CA ARG A 648 -6.51 -23.66 -34.66
C ARG A 648 -5.65 -22.43 -34.43
N ARG A 649 -5.58 -21.91 -33.20
CA ARG A 649 -4.68 -20.80 -32.84
C ARG A 649 -3.22 -21.13 -33.14
N SER A 650 -2.78 -22.34 -32.78
CA SER A 650 -1.42 -22.80 -33.08
C SER A 650 -1.16 -22.93 -34.58
N GLN A 651 -2.15 -23.36 -35.37
CA GLN A 651 -2.03 -23.45 -36.82
C GLN A 651 -2.03 -22.06 -37.48
N ALA A 652 -2.88 -21.14 -37.02
CA ALA A 652 -2.92 -19.76 -37.49
C ALA A 652 -1.58 -19.05 -37.20
N ARG A 653 -1.03 -19.21 -35.98
CA ARG A 653 0.30 -18.69 -35.63
C ARG A 653 1.42 -19.24 -36.54
N ARG A 654 1.39 -20.52 -36.91
CA ARG A 654 2.37 -21.10 -37.85
C ARG A 654 2.30 -20.46 -39.24
N LEU A 655 1.11 -20.33 -39.81
CA LEU A 655 0.96 -19.70 -41.13
C LEU A 655 1.23 -18.18 -41.09
N ALA A 656 0.96 -17.52 -39.96
CA ALA A 656 1.31 -16.12 -39.74
C ALA A 656 2.82 -15.87 -39.61
N GLU A 657 3.60 -16.80 -39.03
CA GLU A 657 5.07 -16.73 -39.00
C GLU A 657 5.69 -16.85 -40.40
N VAL A 658 5.09 -17.61 -41.32
CA VAL A 658 5.56 -17.69 -42.71
C VAL A 658 5.41 -16.33 -43.43
N ALA A 659 4.28 -15.65 -43.22
CA ALA A 659 4.02 -14.35 -43.86
C ALA A 659 4.69 -13.16 -43.15
N VAL A 660 4.85 -13.22 -41.83
CA VAL A 660 5.41 -12.17 -40.97
C VAL A 660 6.41 -12.81 -39.98
N PRO A 661 7.65 -13.12 -40.42
CA PRO A 661 8.61 -13.89 -39.62
C PRO A 661 9.23 -13.10 -38.47
N THR A 662 9.00 -13.56 -37.23
CA THR A 662 9.50 -12.92 -35.99
C THR A 662 10.22 -13.86 -35.02
N CYS A 663 10.34 -15.16 -35.29
CA CYS A 663 11.12 -16.14 -34.48
C CYS A 663 12.64 -15.96 -34.64
N TRP A 664 13.15 -14.78 -34.29
CA TRP A 664 14.51 -14.33 -34.59
C TRP A 664 15.62 -15.09 -33.85
N ARG A 665 15.34 -15.74 -32.71
CA ARG A 665 16.35 -16.50 -31.94
C ARG A 665 16.71 -17.84 -32.60
N THR A 666 15.81 -18.36 -33.44
CA THR A 666 16.03 -19.54 -34.30
C THR A 666 16.42 -19.20 -35.73
N ALA A 667 16.53 -17.91 -36.07
CA ALA A 667 16.80 -17.47 -37.44
C ALA A 667 18.28 -17.70 -37.85
N PRO A 668 18.55 -17.89 -39.16
CA PRO A 668 19.91 -17.82 -39.69
C PRO A 668 20.57 -16.46 -39.34
N VAL A 669 21.88 -16.46 -39.11
CA VAL A 669 22.65 -15.25 -38.73
C VAL A 669 22.48 -14.10 -39.73
N SER A 670 22.25 -14.40 -41.01
CA SER A 670 21.95 -13.43 -42.07
C SER A 670 20.59 -12.75 -41.94
N GLU A 671 19.62 -13.38 -41.28
CA GLU A 671 18.23 -12.92 -41.19
C GLU A 671 17.84 -12.41 -39.79
N LEU A 672 18.58 -12.82 -38.75
CA LEU A 672 18.37 -12.47 -37.34
C LEU A 672 18.08 -10.98 -37.14
N LYS A 673 18.88 -10.08 -37.74
CA LYS A 673 18.68 -8.62 -37.65
C LYS A 673 17.37 -8.14 -38.28
N ARG A 674 16.92 -8.76 -39.38
CA ARG A 674 15.67 -8.42 -40.07
C ARG A 674 14.47 -8.90 -39.25
N MET A 675 14.43 -10.18 -38.89
CA MET A 675 13.33 -10.77 -38.13
C MET A 675 13.16 -10.14 -36.75
N ARG A 676 14.27 -9.80 -36.08
CA ARG A 676 14.24 -9.08 -34.81
C ARG A 676 13.70 -7.66 -34.93
N TRP A 677 14.07 -6.94 -36.00
CA TRP A 677 13.53 -5.61 -36.26
C TRP A 677 12.02 -5.65 -36.55
N ILE A 678 11.57 -6.64 -37.35
CA ILE A 678 10.14 -6.89 -37.61
C ILE A 678 9.40 -7.17 -36.29
N PHE A 679 9.95 -8.05 -35.44
CA PHE A 679 9.42 -8.32 -34.10
C PHE A 679 9.29 -7.04 -33.26
N GLU A 680 10.34 -6.22 -33.19
CA GLU A 680 10.33 -4.99 -32.38
C GLU A 680 9.31 -3.95 -32.87
N GLN A 681 9.17 -3.75 -34.19
CA GLN A 681 8.16 -2.82 -34.71
C GLN A 681 6.74 -3.34 -34.44
N LEU A 682 6.49 -4.64 -34.69
CA LEU A 682 5.19 -5.25 -34.50
C LEU A 682 4.78 -5.28 -33.01
N TRP A 683 5.75 -5.44 -32.10
CA TRP A 683 5.54 -5.31 -30.65
C TRP A 683 5.17 -3.87 -30.25
N ASN A 684 5.89 -2.86 -30.77
CA ASN A 684 5.60 -1.45 -30.46
C ASN A 684 4.20 -1.04 -30.95
N LEU A 685 3.78 -1.50 -32.13
CA LEU A 685 2.43 -1.29 -32.65
C LEU A 685 1.35 -2.01 -31.81
N ALA A 686 1.62 -3.23 -31.35
CA ALA A 686 0.73 -3.96 -30.45
C ALA A 686 0.57 -3.28 -29.08
N GLU A 687 1.64 -2.69 -28.54
CA GLU A 687 1.60 -1.91 -27.29
C GLU A 687 0.71 -0.66 -27.45
N GLN A 688 0.87 0.07 -28.56
CA GLN A 688 0.06 1.27 -28.87
C GLN A 688 -1.43 0.92 -29.02
N ALA A 689 -1.75 -0.13 -29.80
CA ALA A 689 -3.13 -0.60 -29.94
C ALA A 689 -3.72 -1.09 -28.59
N LYS A 690 -2.95 -1.79 -27.76
CA LYS A 690 -3.38 -2.21 -26.41
C LYS A 690 -3.72 -1.00 -25.52
N ILE A 691 -2.90 0.05 -25.52
CA ILE A 691 -3.14 1.25 -24.70
C ILE A 691 -4.43 1.96 -25.15
N HIS A 692 -4.59 2.16 -26.46
CA HIS A 692 -5.77 2.80 -27.05
C HIS A 692 -7.06 2.00 -26.84
N LEU A 693 -7.07 0.71 -27.17
CA LEU A 693 -8.23 -0.18 -27.02
C LEU A 693 -8.53 -0.52 -25.56
N GLY A 694 -7.51 -0.46 -24.70
CA GLY A 694 -7.66 -0.49 -23.25
C GLY A 694 -8.35 0.77 -22.69
N GLY A 695 -8.42 1.86 -23.45
CA GLY A 695 -9.21 3.05 -23.13
C GLY A 695 -8.76 3.79 -21.87
N ALA A 696 -7.49 3.68 -21.48
CA ALA A 696 -6.96 4.26 -20.24
C ALA A 696 -7.22 5.79 -20.15
N ASP A 697 -7.09 6.48 -21.30
CA ASP A 697 -7.27 7.94 -21.45
C ASP A 697 -8.68 8.34 -21.94
N SER A 698 -9.57 7.38 -22.20
CA SER A 698 -10.89 7.68 -22.76
C SER A 698 -11.88 8.13 -21.69
N THR A 699 -12.23 9.41 -21.74
CA THR A 699 -13.30 10.01 -20.93
C THR A 699 -14.69 9.88 -21.56
N SER A 700 -14.80 9.27 -22.76
CA SER A 700 -16.07 9.14 -23.47
C SER A 700 -16.91 7.96 -22.97
N ALA A 701 -18.20 8.21 -22.73
CA ALA A 701 -19.20 7.19 -22.43
C ALA A 701 -19.39 6.16 -23.57
N SER A 702 -18.90 6.43 -24.78
CA SER A 702 -18.89 5.48 -25.91
C SER A 702 -17.82 4.39 -25.82
N GLY A 703 -16.84 4.52 -24.91
CA GLY A 703 -15.58 3.76 -24.97
C GLY A 703 -14.63 4.28 -26.06
N PRO A 704 -13.44 3.67 -26.21
CA PRO A 704 -12.47 4.02 -27.25
C PRO A 704 -12.96 3.60 -28.65
N SER A 705 -12.45 4.25 -29.69
CA SER A 705 -12.65 3.82 -31.08
C SER A 705 -11.84 2.56 -31.40
N PRO A 706 -12.11 1.85 -32.52
CA PRO A 706 -11.14 0.95 -33.12
C PRO A 706 -9.78 1.63 -33.32
N TYR A 707 -8.70 0.86 -33.23
CA TYR A 707 -7.36 1.28 -33.63
C TYR A 707 -7.18 0.94 -35.10
N ARG A 708 -6.84 1.94 -35.93
CA ARG A 708 -6.65 1.77 -37.37
C ARG A 708 -5.18 1.53 -37.66
N PHE A 709 -4.89 0.59 -38.57
CA PHE A 709 -3.55 0.36 -39.11
C PHE A 709 -3.52 0.82 -40.56
N GLY A 710 -3.05 2.05 -40.77
CA GLY A 710 -2.90 2.66 -42.09
C GLY A 710 -1.55 2.34 -42.74
N GLU A 711 -1.43 2.64 -44.03
CA GLU A 711 -0.19 2.41 -44.78
C GLU A 711 1.04 3.11 -44.15
N GLN A 712 0.86 4.31 -43.58
CA GLN A 712 1.92 5.08 -42.94
C GLN A 712 2.55 4.37 -41.72
N GLU A 713 1.74 3.64 -40.94
CA GLU A 713 2.22 2.89 -39.76
C GLU A 713 2.88 1.57 -40.18
N LEU A 714 2.36 0.94 -41.25
CA LEU A 714 2.84 -0.35 -41.73
C LEU A 714 4.02 -0.26 -42.71
N SER A 715 4.28 0.88 -43.37
CA SER A 715 5.24 0.99 -44.48
C SER A 715 6.57 0.31 -44.20
N GLY A 716 7.23 0.63 -43.09
CA GLY A 716 8.54 0.05 -42.76
C GLY A 716 8.50 -1.48 -42.58
N LEU A 717 7.41 -2.01 -42.01
CA LEU A 717 7.20 -3.46 -41.92
C LEU A 717 7.03 -4.07 -43.32
N LEU A 718 6.18 -3.46 -44.17
CA LEU A 718 5.97 -3.91 -45.54
C LEU A 718 7.26 -3.88 -46.37
N ASP A 719 8.04 -2.82 -46.27
CA ASP A 719 9.34 -2.67 -46.92
C ASP A 719 10.32 -3.77 -46.47
N SER A 720 10.40 -4.04 -45.16
CA SER A 720 11.24 -5.11 -44.60
C SER A 720 10.75 -6.52 -44.93
N LEU A 721 9.45 -6.70 -45.23
CA LEU A 721 8.85 -7.97 -45.67
C LEU A 721 8.92 -8.16 -47.19
N GLY A 722 9.51 -7.22 -47.95
CA GLY A 722 9.60 -7.28 -49.40
C GLY A 722 8.27 -6.98 -50.11
N TRP A 723 7.52 -6.01 -49.59
CA TRP A 723 6.29 -5.44 -50.16
C TRP A 723 6.42 -3.93 -50.45
N GLY A 724 7.66 -3.44 -50.58
CA GLY A 724 7.96 -2.05 -50.91
C GLY A 724 7.74 -1.72 -52.38
N GLY A 725 6.49 -1.50 -52.79
CA GLY A 725 6.13 -1.05 -54.13
C GLY A 725 4.66 -0.63 -54.24
N GLU A 726 4.38 0.34 -55.11
CA GLU A 726 3.04 0.81 -55.45
C GLU A 726 2.36 -0.12 -56.47
N PRO A 727 1.04 -0.41 -56.38
CA PRO A 727 0.09 0.08 -55.36
C PRO A 727 -0.07 -0.85 -54.16
N ARG A 728 -0.02 -0.29 -52.94
CA ARG A 728 -0.15 -1.02 -51.65
C ARG A 728 -1.61 -1.31 -51.24
N THR A 729 -2.51 -1.45 -52.22
CA THR A 729 -3.96 -1.55 -51.97
C THR A 729 -4.37 -2.84 -51.27
N GLY A 730 -5.06 -2.72 -50.11
CA GLY A 730 -5.73 -3.84 -49.43
C GLY A 730 -5.16 -4.23 -48.05
N VAL A 731 -4.03 -3.63 -47.64
CA VAL A 731 -3.33 -4.00 -46.39
C VAL A 731 -3.85 -3.26 -45.15
N GLU A 732 -4.72 -2.26 -45.30
CA GLU A 732 -5.29 -1.50 -44.17
C GLU A 732 -6.36 -2.30 -43.41
N PHE A 733 -6.31 -2.27 -42.07
CA PHE A 733 -7.29 -2.93 -41.20
C PHE A 733 -7.52 -2.17 -39.90
N GLU A 734 -8.51 -2.59 -39.12
CA GLU A 734 -8.81 -2.03 -37.79
C GLU A 734 -8.84 -3.16 -36.76
N LEU A 735 -8.31 -2.90 -35.57
CA LEU A 735 -8.50 -3.74 -34.38
C LEU A 735 -9.59 -3.09 -33.52
N ASP A 736 -10.69 -3.79 -33.24
CA ASP A 736 -11.81 -3.25 -32.48
C ASP A 736 -11.77 -3.55 -30.97
N THR A 737 -12.57 -2.81 -30.20
CA THR A 737 -12.64 -2.93 -28.73
C THR A 737 -13.30 -4.24 -28.27
N ALA A 738 -14.11 -4.90 -29.11
CA ALA A 738 -14.80 -6.15 -28.78
C ALA A 738 -13.87 -7.36 -28.90
N GLY A 739 -13.13 -7.46 -30.00
CA GLY A 739 -12.04 -8.42 -30.20
C GLY A 739 -10.96 -8.26 -29.12
N PHE A 740 -10.55 -7.04 -28.83
CA PHE A 740 -9.63 -6.75 -27.72
C PHE A 740 -10.16 -7.26 -26.37
N ARG A 741 -11.41 -6.94 -26.02
CA ARG A 741 -12.06 -7.42 -24.78
C ARG A 741 -12.12 -8.94 -24.72
N GLN A 742 -12.50 -9.61 -25.81
CA GLN A 742 -12.54 -11.09 -25.88
C GLN A 742 -11.15 -11.71 -25.69
N LEU A 743 -10.12 -11.09 -26.28
CA LEU A 743 -8.74 -11.55 -26.27
C LEU A 743 -8.10 -11.45 -24.87
N VAL A 744 -8.25 -10.32 -24.18
CA VAL A 744 -7.59 -10.09 -22.87
C VAL A 744 -8.38 -10.60 -21.66
N ALA A 745 -9.71 -10.79 -21.78
CA ALA A 745 -10.55 -11.15 -20.63
C ALA A 745 -10.11 -12.44 -19.91
N GLY A 746 -9.63 -13.46 -20.64
CA GLY A 746 -9.15 -14.71 -20.03
C GLY A 746 -7.92 -14.52 -19.13
N HIS A 747 -7.04 -13.56 -19.45
CA HIS A 747 -5.87 -13.24 -18.63
C HIS A 747 -6.27 -12.40 -17.40
N LEU A 748 -7.21 -11.48 -17.55
CA LEU A 748 -7.72 -10.64 -16.47
C LEU A 748 -8.64 -11.40 -15.49
N GLU A 749 -9.41 -12.38 -15.94
CA GLU A 749 -10.14 -13.32 -15.06
C GLU A 749 -9.16 -14.16 -14.21
N GLY A 750 -7.94 -14.44 -14.71
CA GLY A 750 -6.87 -15.07 -13.92
C GLY A 750 -6.33 -14.18 -12.80
N VAL A 751 -6.13 -12.88 -13.07
CA VAL A 751 -5.81 -11.87 -12.04
C VAL A 751 -6.93 -11.78 -11.00
N ALA A 752 -8.18 -11.71 -11.45
CA ALA A 752 -9.33 -11.64 -10.57
C ALA A 752 -9.52 -12.93 -9.75
N ALA A 753 -9.15 -14.11 -10.27
CA ALA A 753 -9.16 -15.37 -9.54
C ALA A 753 -8.11 -15.42 -8.42
N LEU A 754 -6.92 -14.84 -8.61
CA LEU A 754 -5.91 -14.68 -7.55
C LEU A 754 -6.39 -13.75 -6.43
N ALA A 755 -7.05 -12.64 -6.78
CA ALA A 755 -7.64 -11.71 -5.81
C ALA A 755 -8.78 -12.37 -5.02
N ASP A 756 -9.69 -13.04 -5.73
CA ASP A 756 -10.85 -13.75 -5.16
C ASP A 756 -10.40 -14.90 -4.24
N GLY A 757 -9.42 -15.71 -4.67
CA GLY A 757 -8.83 -16.80 -3.90
C GLY A 757 -8.08 -16.33 -2.66
N LEU A 758 -7.29 -15.24 -2.77
CA LEU A 758 -6.63 -14.61 -1.60
C LEU A 758 -7.67 -14.12 -0.58
N LEU A 759 -8.71 -13.41 -1.03
CA LEU A 759 -9.79 -12.95 -0.16
C LEU A 759 -10.60 -14.10 0.45
N GLY A 760 -10.76 -15.22 -0.27
CA GLY A 760 -11.51 -16.40 0.20
C GLY A 760 -10.78 -17.23 1.25
N GLU A 761 -9.45 -17.13 1.34
CA GLU A 761 -8.64 -17.78 2.38
C GLU A 761 -8.40 -16.88 3.61
N ARG A 762 -8.79 -15.59 3.55
CA ARG A 762 -8.32 -14.56 4.50
C ARG A 762 -9.38 -13.67 5.12
N LEU A 763 -10.55 -13.48 4.50
CA LEU A 763 -11.72 -12.92 5.19
C LEU A 763 -12.45 -14.03 5.93
N LEU A 764 -12.75 -13.82 7.21
CA LEU A 764 -13.63 -14.72 7.96
C LEU A 764 -15.09 -14.54 7.50
N GLU A 765 -15.93 -15.53 7.81
CA GLU A 765 -17.36 -15.48 7.46
C GLU A 765 -18.04 -14.27 8.12
N GLY A 766 -18.62 -13.39 7.30
CA GLY A 766 -19.19 -12.10 7.74
C GLY A 766 -18.20 -10.93 7.87
N GLU A 767 -16.93 -11.09 7.48
CA GLU A 767 -16.01 -9.95 7.39
C GLU A 767 -16.13 -9.18 6.07
N ARG A 768 -16.22 -7.85 6.21
CA ARG A 768 -16.23 -6.91 5.09
C ARG A 768 -14.86 -6.76 4.45
N LEU A 769 -14.85 -6.57 3.13
CA LEU A 769 -13.77 -5.94 2.37
C LEU A 769 -14.08 -4.44 2.25
N ASP A 770 -13.31 -3.60 2.95
CA ASP A 770 -13.63 -2.19 3.10
C ASP A 770 -13.11 -1.34 1.93
N ARG A 771 -11.97 -1.70 1.32
CA ARG A 771 -11.34 -0.98 0.19
C ARG A 771 -10.61 -1.94 -0.75
N VAL A 772 -10.67 -1.63 -2.05
CA VAL A 772 -9.84 -2.27 -3.08
C VAL A 772 -9.03 -1.18 -3.78
N ILE A 773 -7.74 -1.42 -3.99
CA ILE A 773 -6.83 -0.46 -4.64
C ILE A 773 -6.16 -1.12 -5.84
N LEU A 774 -6.31 -0.51 -7.01
CA LEU A 774 -5.68 -0.95 -8.25
C LEU A 774 -4.54 0.03 -8.61
N THR A 775 -3.34 -0.51 -8.81
CA THR A 775 -2.11 0.24 -9.12
C THR A 775 -1.28 -0.48 -10.19
N GLY A 776 -0.20 0.11 -10.66
CA GLY A 776 0.52 -0.34 -11.86
C GLY A 776 -0.16 0.13 -13.14
N LYS A 777 0.62 0.37 -14.20
CA LYS A 777 0.10 0.97 -15.45
C LYS A 777 -1.02 0.15 -16.12
N SER A 778 -1.04 -1.17 -15.95
CA SER A 778 -2.06 -2.02 -16.56
C SER A 778 -3.42 -1.94 -15.84
N SER A 779 -3.45 -1.53 -14.57
CA SER A 779 -4.69 -1.34 -13.78
C SER A 779 -5.55 -0.15 -14.23
N ALA A 780 -4.98 0.82 -14.95
CA ALA A 780 -5.71 1.99 -15.45
C ALA A 780 -6.77 1.63 -16.51
N MET A 781 -6.67 0.43 -17.12
CA MET A 781 -7.63 -0.12 -18.08
C MET A 781 -8.97 -0.43 -17.39
N PRO A 782 -10.10 0.23 -17.75
CA PRO A 782 -11.38 0.05 -17.05
C PRO A 782 -11.89 -1.40 -17.01
N LEU A 783 -11.53 -2.21 -18.00
CA LEU A 783 -11.86 -3.63 -18.07
C LEU A 783 -11.33 -4.45 -16.87
N VAL A 784 -10.21 -4.05 -16.25
CA VAL A 784 -9.69 -4.68 -15.03
C VAL A 784 -10.68 -4.51 -13.88
N ARG A 785 -11.21 -3.30 -13.69
CA ARG A 785 -12.26 -3.00 -12.71
C ARG A 785 -13.56 -3.75 -13.03
N ASP A 786 -14.00 -3.75 -14.28
CA ASP A 786 -15.23 -4.44 -14.70
C ASP A 786 -15.19 -5.96 -14.42
N ILE A 787 -14.04 -6.60 -14.68
CA ILE A 787 -13.83 -8.03 -14.43
C ILE A 787 -13.71 -8.30 -12.92
N LEU A 788 -12.99 -7.48 -12.16
CA LEU A 788 -12.88 -7.66 -10.72
C LEU A 788 -14.23 -7.50 -10.00
N ILE A 789 -15.05 -6.51 -10.38
CA ILE A 789 -16.43 -6.36 -9.87
C ILE A 789 -17.26 -7.61 -10.20
N ARG A 790 -17.21 -8.08 -11.45
CA ARG A 790 -17.94 -9.28 -11.89
C ARG A 790 -17.49 -10.55 -11.16
N ARG A 791 -16.22 -10.64 -10.79
CA ARG A 791 -15.65 -11.80 -10.09
C ARG A 791 -16.02 -11.79 -8.61
N LEU A 792 -15.73 -10.70 -7.90
CA LEU A 792 -16.00 -10.56 -6.46
C LEU A 792 -17.51 -10.52 -6.15
N GLY A 793 -18.34 -10.11 -7.11
CA GLY A 793 -19.80 -10.20 -7.04
C GLY A 793 -20.38 -11.60 -7.37
N LYS A 794 -19.57 -12.66 -7.43
CA LYS A 794 -20.03 -14.04 -7.70
C LYS A 794 -19.48 -15.02 -6.66
N GLY A 795 -20.33 -15.98 -6.26
CA GLY A 795 -19.91 -17.19 -5.55
C GLY A 795 -19.92 -17.14 -4.02
N ARG A 796 -20.02 -15.95 -3.41
CA ARG A 796 -20.12 -15.78 -1.94
C ARG A 796 -20.89 -14.51 -1.57
N GLU A 797 -21.43 -14.48 -0.35
CA GLU A 797 -21.90 -13.25 0.31
C GLU A 797 -20.70 -12.48 0.87
N LEU A 798 -19.92 -11.88 -0.03
CA LEU A 798 -18.89 -10.90 0.35
C LEU A 798 -19.57 -9.57 0.67
N ASP A 799 -19.49 -9.08 1.92
CA ASP A 799 -19.79 -7.69 2.23
C ASP A 799 -18.67 -6.82 1.64
N TRP A 800 -18.99 -6.04 0.61
CA TRP A 800 -18.10 -5.06 0.00
C TRP A 800 -18.89 -4.07 -0.86
N ASP A 801 -18.25 -2.96 -1.24
CA ASP A 801 -18.85 -1.95 -2.13
C ASP A 801 -17.96 -1.71 -3.37
N PRO A 802 -18.46 -1.96 -4.60
CA PRO A 802 -17.78 -1.62 -5.85
C PRO A 802 -17.43 -0.13 -6.03
N ALA A 803 -18.05 0.78 -5.26
CA ALA A 803 -17.66 2.20 -5.19
C ALA A 803 -16.30 2.39 -4.49
N ASN A 804 -15.93 1.50 -3.56
CA ASN A 804 -14.66 1.53 -2.82
C ASN A 804 -13.48 0.90 -3.59
N ILE A 805 -13.60 0.79 -4.92
CA ILE A 805 -12.47 0.46 -5.80
C ILE A 805 -11.79 1.77 -6.23
N GLU A 806 -10.61 2.01 -5.69
CA GLU A 806 -9.73 3.08 -6.08
C GLU A 806 -8.79 2.64 -7.21
N VAL A 807 -8.49 3.54 -8.14
CA VAL A 807 -7.55 3.28 -9.26
C VAL A 807 -6.53 4.42 -9.31
N GLU A 808 -5.29 4.13 -8.89
CA GLU A 808 -4.19 5.08 -9.03
C GLU A 808 -3.77 5.17 -10.50
N ARG A 809 -3.46 6.39 -10.96
CA ARG A 809 -3.24 6.74 -12.37
C ARG A 809 -2.05 7.67 -12.57
N GLU A 810 -1.88 8.68 -11.72
CA GLU A 810 -0.81 9.69 -11.83
C GLU A 810 0.49 9.17 -11.22
N TYR A 811 0.40 8.41 -10.14
CA TYR A 811 1.54 7.84 -9.42
C TYR A 811 1.69 6.33 -9.65
N ALA A 812 0.87 5.71 -10.50
CA ALA A 812 0.72 4.26 -10.66
C ALA A 812 2.01 3.49 -10.96
N LYS A 813 3.07 4.13 -11.47
CA LYS A 813 4.39 3.53 -11.67
C LYS A 813 5.45 3.93 -10.63
N THR A 814 5.22 4.98 -9.86
CA THR A 814 6.13 5.47 -8.80
C THR A 814 5.68 5.10 -7.38
N ALA A 815 4.41 4.72 -7.19
CA ALA A 815 3.82 4.36 -5.89
C ALA A 815 4.69 3.34 -5.13
N THR A 816 5.15 2.29 -5.80
CA THR A 816 6.00 1.23 -5.24
C THR A 816 7.31 1.76 -4.67
N SER A 817 8.09 2.56 -5.41
CA SER A 817 9.35 3.14 -4.88
C SER A 817 9.11 4.23 -3.84
N ILE A 818 8.06 5.07 -4.00
CA ILE A 818 7.70 6.08 -3.00
C ILE A 818 7.31 5.44 -1.67
N GLY A 819 6.44 4.42 -1.71
CA GLY A 819 5.96 3.73 -0.52
C GLY A 819 7.05 2.97 0.20
N ALA A 820 7.98 2.33 -0.52
CA ALA A 820 9.18 1.73 0.06
C ALA A 820 10.14 2.76 0.71
N ALA A 821 10.40 3.90 0.06
CA ALA A 821 11.24 4.96 0.61
C ALA A 821 10.65 5.53 1.92
N TRP A 822 9.34 5.81 1.93
CA TRP A 822 8.65 6.33 3.09
C TRP A 822 8.51 5.31 4.22
N ALA A 823 8.18 4.06 3.91
CA ALA A 823 8.03 3.02 4.93
C ALA A 823 9.36 2.72 5.64
N GLU A 824 10.48 2.67 4.90
CA GLU A 824 11.82 2.56 5.51
C GLU A 824 12.14 3.79 6.38
N GLN A 825 11.81 5.02 5.94
CA GLN A 825 11.98 6.24 6.75
C GLN A 825 11.23 6.14 8.08
N VAL A 826 9.95 5.72 8.06
CA VAL A 826 9.13 5.55 9.28
C VAL A 826 9.70 4.43 10.17
N ARG A 827 10.15 3.32 9.57
CA ARG A 827 10.77 2.19 10.27
C ARG A 827 12.06 2.57 11.00
N GLN A 828 12.90 3.40 10.37
CA GLN A 828 14.14 3.91 10.97
C GLN A 828 13.87 4.97 12.05
N THR A 829 12.92 5.89 11.82
CA THR A 829 12.61 6.98 12.77
C THR A 829 11.69 6.53 13.93
N SER A 830 12.29 5.81 14.87
CA SER A 830 11.63 5.42 16.13
C SER A 830 11.16 6.64 16.92
N PHE A 831 9.84 6.85 16.99
CA PHE A 831 9.20 7.93 17.76
C PHE A 831 9.57 7.88 19.24
N THR A 832 10.10 8.98 19.78
CA THR A 832 10.27 9.16 21.23
C THR A 832 9.00 9.76 21.84
N SER A 833 8.58 9.24 23.00
CA SER A 833 7.33 9.63 23.66
C SER A 833 7.30 11.09 24.13
N GLU A 834 8.47 11.65 24.47
CA GLU A 834 8.60 13.03 24.96
C GLU A 834 8.13 14.07 23.92
N GLY A 835 8.52 13.88 22.65
CA GLY A 835 8.11 14.76 21.55
C GLY A 835 6.61 14.68 21.26
N ALA A 836 6.00 13.50 21.43
CA ALA A 836 4.57 13.33 21.27
C ALA A 836 3.78 14.10 22.35
N VAL A 837 4.19 14.01 23.63
CA VAL A 837 3.51 14.71 24.74
C VAL A 837 3.55 16.23 24.57
N ALA A 838 4.61 16.80 23.97
CA ALA A 838 4.66 18.21 23.63
C ALA A 838 3.61 18.58 22.55
N ALA A 839 3.56 17.83 21.44
CA ALA A 839 2.60 18.08 20.36
C ALA A 839 1.13 17.96 20.80
N LEU A 840 0.83 17.05 21.73
CA LEU A 840 -0.51 16.90 22.32
C LEU A 840 -0.92 18.12 23.17
N LYS A 841 0.04 18.79 23.83
CA LYS A 841 -0.21 20.04 24.59
C LYS A 841 -0.54 21.22 23.68
N ASP A 842 0.06 21.25 22.49
CA ASP A 842 -0.25 22.21 21.43
C ASP A 842 -1.58 21.91 20.69
N GLY A 843 -2.40 20.98 21.18
CA GLY A 843 -3.68 20.60 20.57
C GLY A 843 -3.57 19.72 19.31
N ARG A 844 -2.37 19.30 18.90
CA ARG A 844 -2.15 18.65 17.60
C ARG A 844 -2.40 17.14 17.65
N THR A 845 -3.01 16.61 16.60
CA THR A 845 -3.08 15.16 16.37
C THR A 845 -1.70 14.61 16.04
N ASN A 846 -1.35 13.46 16.62
CA ASN A 846 -0.13 12.72 16.31
C ASN A 846 -0.51 11.28 15.92
N VAL A 847 0.13 10.72 14.89
CA VAL A 847 -0.15 9.36 14.39
C VAL A 847 1.18 8.60 14.29
N ARG A 848 1.38 7.64 15.19
CA ARG A 848 2.45 6.64 15.10
C ARG A 848 2.01 5.57 14.09
N ILE A 849 2.90 5.14 13.20
CA ILE A 849 2.63 4.09 12.22
C ILE A 849 3.58 2.92 12.47
N ASP A 850 3.03 1.77 12.82
CA ASP A 850 3.78 0.60 13.31
C ASP A 850 4.22 -0.29 12.13
N VAL A 851 5.15 0.23 11.32
CA VAL A 851 5.63 -0.42 10.08
C VAL A 851 6.28 -1.78 10.35
N ASP A 852 6.94 -1.96 11.49
CA ASP A 852 7.55 -3.25 11.87
C ASP A 852 6.50 -4.38 11.96
N ASN A 853 5.23 -4.06 12.24
CA ASN A 853 4.15 -5.06 12.31
C ASN A 853 3.83 -5.75 10.98
N LEU A 854 4.25 -5.20 9.83
CA LEU A 854 4.18 -5.88 8.53
C LEU A 854 4.98 -7.19 8.51
N PHE A 855 6.00 -7.33 9.36
CA PHE A 855 7.01 -8.39 9.31
C PHE A 855 6.90 -9.41 10.45
N PHE A 856 5.86 -9.31 11.28
CA PHE A 856 5.66 -10.20 12.44
C PHE A 856 4.76 -11.42 12.15
N SER A 857 4.27 -11.62 10.93
CA SER A 857 3.54 -12.84 10.56
C SER A 857 3.82 -13.26 9.12
N LEU A 858 3.59 -14.54 8.79
CA LEU A 858 3.84 -15.07 7.45
C LEU A 858 2.85 -14.49 6.42
N PRO A 859 3.31 -13.94 5.28
CA PRO A 859 2.44 -13.39 4.25
C PRO A 859 1.77 -14.47 3.37
N CYS A 860 2.14 -15.75 3.49
CA CYS A 860 1.54 -16.82 2.70
C CYS A 860 1.54 -18.17 3.44
N ARG A 861 0.75 -19.11 2.94
CA ARG A 861 0.65 -20.49 3.43
C ARG A 861 1.73 -21.36 2.78
N PHE A 862 2.33 -22.22 3.59
CA PHE A 862 3.34 -23.20 3.18
C PHE A 862 2.90 -24.62 3.51
N GLU A 863 3.13 -25.55 2.58
CA GLU A 863 2.79 -26.96 2.72
C GLU A 863 3.98 -27.84 2.33
N LEU A 864 3.97 -29.09 2.76
CA LEU A 864 4.80 -30.13 2.20
C LEU A 864 4.05 -30.80 1.05
N ALA A 865 4.68 -30.80 -0.13
CA ALA A 865 4.18 -31.56 -1.27
C ALA A 865 4.43 -33.05 -1.03
N MET A 866 3.37 -33.85 -1.08
CA MET A 866 3.37 -35.28 -0.78
C MET A 866 3.43 -36.12 -2.07
N LEU A 867 3.41 -37.44 -1.95
CA LEU A 867 3.21 -38.33 -3.09
C LEU A 867 1.77 -38.24 -3.60
N GLU A 868 1.59 -38.38 -4.92
CA GLU A 868 0.28 -38.28 -5.57
C GLU A 868 -0.77 -39.18 -4.89
N GLY A 869 -1.94 -38.60 -4.60
CA GLY A 869 -3.05 -39.29 -3.94
C GLY A 869 -3.03 -39.30 -2.40
N ILE A 870 -1.95 -38.85 -1.75
CA ILE A 870 -1.93 -38.66 -0.27
C ILE A 870 -2.51 -37.30 0.12
N GLY A 871 -2.37 -36.30 -0.75
CA GLY A 871 -2.75 -34.90 -0.49
C GLY A 871 -1.63 -34.13 0.21
N ASP A 872 -1.44 -32.88 -0.20
CA ASP A 872 -0.42 -32.00 0.38
C ASP A 872 -0.83 -31.52 1.77
N ARG A 873 0.18 -31.21 2.61
CA ARG A 873 -0.04 -31.01 4.05
C ARG A 873 0.53 -29.70 4.55
N THR A 874 -0.34 -28.87 5.11
CA THR A 874 0.01 -27.57 5.71
C THR A 874 1.13 -27.69 6.73
N LEU A 875 2.19 -26.91 6.56
CA LEU A 875 3.18 -26.61 7.59
C LEU A 875 2.76 -25.38 8.40
N PHE A 876 2.43 -24.29 7.69
CA PHE A 876 2.07 -23.00 8.29
C PHE A 876 1.02 -22.30 7.41
N GLY A 877 -0.01 -21.71 8.01
CA GLY A 877 -0.91 -20.79 7.30
C GLY A 877 -0.32 -19.40 7.14
N ALA A 878 -0.82 -18.58 6.20
CA ALA A 878 -0.54 -17.14 6.28
C ALA A 878 -1.17 -16.52 7.54
N ASN A 879 -0.65 -15.37 7.93
CA ASN A 879 -0.80 -14.70 9.23
C ASN A 879 -0.40 -15.57 10.45
N THR A 880 0.35 -16.67 10.26
CA THR A 880 1.01 -17.35 11.39
C THR A 880 2.07 -16.44 11.98
N MET A 881 2.00 -16.18 13.28
CA MET A 881 2.90 -15.27 14.01
C MET A 881 4.35 -15.75 13.96
N LEU A 882 5.27 -14.83 13.69
CA LEU A 882 6.72 -15.04 13.80
C LEU A 882 7.18 -14.64 15.21
N HIS A 883 8.15 -15.38 15.73
CA HIS A 883 8.78 -15.08 17.01
C HIS A 883 10.29 -14.97 16.82
N HIS A 884 10.94 -14.12 17.62
CA HIS A 884 12.40 -14.10 17.69
C HIS A 884 12.90 -15.47 18.16
N ARG A 885 13.81 -16.09 17.39
CA ARG A 885 14.44 -17.40 17.66
C ARG A 885 15.96 -17.27 17.64
N VAL A 886 16.63 -17.88 18.61
CA VAL A 886 18.09 -18.00 18.62
C VAL A 886 18.46 -19.36 18.01
N HIS A 887 19.39 -19.36 17.05
CA HIS A 887 19.81 -20.58 16.34
C HIS A 887 21.15 -21.13 16.84
N THR A 888 22.09 -20.22 17.18
CA THR A 888 23.38 -20.53 17.80
C THR A 888 23.59 -19.58 18.97
N ALA A 889 24.23 -20.02 20.05
CA ALA A 889 24.55 -19.14 21.17
C ALA A 889 25.47 -17.98 20.71
N GLY A 890 25.09 -16.74 21.00
CA GLY A 890 25.82 -15.53 20.62
C GLY A 890 25.49 -14.96 19.23
N GLU A 891 24.66 -15.63 18.42
CA GLU A 891 24.10 -15.05 17.19
C GLU A 891 22.83 -14.23 17.50
N PRO A 892 22.55 -13.13 16.75
CA PRO A 892 21.34 -12.32 16.96
C PRO A 892 20.06 -13.11 16.63
N PRO A 893 18.93 -12.83 17.31
CA PRO A 893 17.70 -13.60 17.17
C PRO A 893 16.92 -13.26 15.88
N VAL A 894 16.65 -14.27 15.06
CA VAL A 894 15.90 -14.13 13.79
C VAL A 894 14.41 -14.32 14.04
N LEU A 895 13.56 -13.48 13.43
CA LEU A 895 12.10 -13.70 13.41
C LEU A 895 11.78 -14.93 12.55
N ALA A 896 11.21 -15.99 13.14
CA ALA A 896 10.87 -17.23 12.44
C ALA A 896 9.76 -18.04 13.13
N VAL A 897 9.04 -18.84 12.35
CA VAL A 897 8.14 -19.89 12.84
C VAL A 897 8.71 -21.26 12.48
N ARG A 898 8.62 -22.21 13.41
CA ARG A 898 9.14 -23.58 13.30
C ARG A 898 8.04 -24.57 13.66
N SER A 899 7.98 -25.73 12.99
CA SER A 899 7.09 -26.82 13.37
C SER A 899 7.38 -27.29 14.80
N ALA A 900 6.35 -27.67 15.55
CA ALA A 900 6.50 -28.19 16.90
C ALA A 900 7.16 -29.58 16.87
N ASP A 901 6.57 -30.49 16.09
CA ASP A 901 6.97 -31.88 15.98
C ASP A 901 8.09 -32.11 14.96
N ALA A 902 8.83 -33.20 15.17
CA ALA A 902 9.86 -33.72 14.26
C ALA A 902 9.34 -34.95 13.52
N GLU A 903 9.52 -34.97 12.20
CA GLU A 903 8.71 -35.81 11.32
C GLU A 903 9.55 -36.68 10.37
N SER A 904 9.05 -37.87 10.04
CA SER A 904 9.68 -38.76 9.06
C SER A 904 9.75 -38.12 7.67
N ILE A 905 10.90 -38.26 6.99
CA ILE A 905 11.17 -37.58 5.73
C ILE A 905 10.99 -38.49 4.51
N GLN A 906 10.64 -37.88 3.38
CA GLN A 906 10.64 -38.53 2.06
C GLN A 906 12.00 -38.38 1.37
N GLU A 907 12.27 -39.19 0.36
CA GLU A 907 13.51 -39.15 -0.43
C GLU A 907 13.72 -37.82 -1.18
N VAL A 908 12.63 -37.14 -1.52
CA VAL A 908 12.63 -35.73 -1.93
C VAL A 908 11.61 -35.00 -1.08
N ILE A 909 12.05 -33.95 -0.38
CA ILE A 909 11.21 -33.05 0.40
C ILE A 909 11.01 -31.78 -0.43
N ARG A 910 9.77 -31.33 -0.62
CA ARG A 910 9.44 -30.05 -1.26
C ARG A 910 8.49 -29.27 -0.36
N VAL A 911 8.93 -28.07 0.04
CA VAL A 911 8.07 -27.05 0.64
C VAL A 911 7.50 -26.21 -0.50
N VAL A 912 6.18 -26.11 -0.57
CA VAL A 912 5.46 -25.30 -1.57
C VAL A 912 4.78 -24.11 -0.92
N ARG A 913 4.73 -22.99 -1.64
CA ARG A 913 3.88 -21.82 -1.32
C ARG A 913 2.57 -21.97 -2.07
N VAL A 914 1.47 -21.93 -1.33
CA VAL A 914 0.11 -22.03 -1.91
C VAL A 914 -0.29 -20.75 -2.63
N ARG A 915 -0.94 -20.87 -3.80
CA ARG A 915 -1.53 -19.76 -4.54
C ARG A 915 -2.97 -20.08 -4.95
N GLN A 916 -3.93 -19.81 -4.07
CA GLN A 916 -5.36 -19.96 -4.39
C GLN A 916 -5.72 -19.22 -5.70
N GLY A 917 -6.17 -19.97 -6.71
CA GLY A 917 -6.46 -19.46 -8.06
C GLY A 917 -5.36 -19.66 -9.12
N ALA A 918 -4.21 -20.25 -8.79
CA ALA A 918 -3.14 -20.62 -9.73
C ALA A 918 -2.38 -21.86 -9.25
N ASP A 919 -1.34 -22.29 -9.99
CA ASP A 919 -0.47 -23.40 -9.58
C ASP A 919 0.45 -22.99 -8.40
N ASP A 920 0.77 -23.93 -7.52
CA ASP A 920 1.64 -23.67 -6.36
C ASP A 920 3.12 -23.54 -6.75
N ILE A 921 3.89 -22.80 -5.94
CA ILE A 921 5.31 -22.52 -6.21
C ILE A 921 6.18 -23.38 -5.29
N THR A 922 7.09 -24.19 -5.85
CA THR A 922 8.15 -24.84 -5.05
C THR A 922 9.04 -23.76 -4.44
N TRP A 923 9.01 -23.65 -3.11
CA TRP A 923 9.65 -22.57 -2.35
C TRP A 923 11.00 -22.99 -1.78
N GLY A 924 11.17 -24.29 -1.50
CA GLY A 924 12.45 -24.91 -1.15
C GLY A 924 12.39 -26.42 -1.34
N GLN A 925 13.49 -27.01 -1.80
CA GLN A 925 13.62 -28.45 -2.01
C GLN A 925 14.85 -29.00 -1.29
N PHE A 926 14.74 -30.26 -0.84
CA PHE A 926 15.85 -31.08 -0.39
C PHE A 926 15.72 -32.48 -1.04
N LYS A 927 16.81 -33.03 -1.54
CA LYS A 927 16.90 -34.45 -1.93
C LYS A 927 17.80 -35.14 -0.92
N CYS A 928 17.35 -36.27 -0.37
CA CYS A 928 18.17 -37.08 0.52
C CYS A 928 19.49 -37.52 -0.16
N PRO A 929 20.62 -37.56 0.56
CA PRO A 929 21.86 -38.07 0.01
C PRO A 929 21.72 -39.55 -0.36
N GLU A 930 22.51 -40.00 -1.34
CA GLU A 930 22.47 -41.39 -1.78
C GLU A 930 23.01 -42.32 -0.68
N PRO A 931 22.46 -43.55 -0.52
CA PRO A 931 22.92 -44.49 0.50
C PRO A 931 24.42 -44.77 0.39
N ARG A 932 25.13 -44.54 1.48
CA ARG A 932 26.59 -44.67 1.55
C ARG A 932 27.02 -46.10 1.25
N GLY A 933 28.11 -46.23 0.48
CA GLY A 933 28.79 -47.52 0.30
C GLY A 933 29.30 -48.06 1.65
N ARG A 934 29.42 -49.39 1.77
CA ARG A 934 29.79 -50.05 3.04
C ARG A 934 31.02 -49.42 3.70
N ARG A 935 30.89 -49.07 4.98
CA ARG A 935 32.02 -48.68 5.83
C ARG A 935 32.75 -49.93 6.34
N GLY A 936 34.01 -49.76 6.73
CA GLY A 936 34.86 -50.81 7.32
C GLY A 936 34.43 -51.18 8.74
N GLY A 937 33.27 -51.81 8.86
CA GLY A 937 32.61 -52.16 10.13
C GLY A 937 31.19 -52.73 9.96
N ASP A 938 30.57 -52.56 8.78
CA ASP A 938 29.23 -53.08 8.52
C ASP A 938 29.17 -54.63 8.57
N PRO A 939 28.11 -55.22 9.14
CA PRO A 939 27.99 -56.68 9.24
C PRO A 939 27.93 -57.34 7.86
N ALA A 940 28.72 -58.40 7.69
CA ALA A 940 28.91 -59.12 6.43
C ALA A 940 27.62 -59.81 5.96
N GLY A 941 26.80 -59.09 5.19
CA GLY A 941 25.51 -59.55 4.68
C GLY A 941 24.49 -58.41 4.53
N GLY A 942 24.62 -57.33 5.31
CA GLY A 942 23.72 -56.17 5.24
C GLY A 942 23.84 -55.38 3.93
N PHE A 943 22.71 -54.95 3.38
CA PHE A 943 22.65 -53.81 2.46
C PHE A 943 22.88 -52.51 3.25
N PRO A 944 23.44 -51.45 2.63
CA PRO A 944 23.48 -50.14 3.28
C PRO A 944 22.05 -49.62 3.48
N GLY A 945 21.70 -49.28 4.73
CA GLY A 945 20.36 -48.83 5.09
C GLY A 945 20.05 -47.42 4.55
N ARG A 946 18.77 -47.11 4.33
CA ARG A 946 18.32 -45.78 3.90
C ARG A 946 18.16 -44.87 5.12
N ILE A 947 19.27 -44.63 5.84
CA ILE A 947 19.32 -43.89 7.12
C ILE A 947 18.45 -42.63 7.10
N TRP A 948 18.47 -41.87 6.00
CA TRP A 948 17.68 -40.67 5.81
C TRP A 948 16.16 -40.91 5.91
N PRO A 949 15.46 -41.55 4.94
CA PRO A 949 14.05 -41.90 5.12
C PRO A 949 13.72 -42.77 6.35
N ASP A 950 14.63 -43.68 6.74
CA ASP A 950 14.35 -44.72 7.73
C ASP A 950 14.52 -44.24 9.19
N ARG A 951 15.38 -43.25 9.45
CA ARG A 951 15.83 -42.88 10.83
C ARG A 951 15.99 -41.37 11.08
N ILE A 952 16.16 -40.55 10.06
CA ILE A 952 16.25 -39.09 10.21
C ILE A 952 14.84 -38.49 10.25
N ARG A 953 14.65 -37.55 11.18
CA ARG A 953 13.46 -36.70 11.25
C ARG A 953 13.80 -35.26 10.89
N ALA A 954 12.83 -34.51 10.40
CA ALA A 954 12.93 -33.07 10.13
C ALA A 954 11.92 -32.27 10.98
N ARG A 955 12.36 -31.11 11.50
CA ARG A 955 11.46 -29.98 11.77
C ARG A 955 11.62 -28.94 10.65
N PHE A 956 10.58 -28.18 10.34
CA PHE A 956 10.62 -27.15 9.30
C PHE A 956 10.55 -25.75 9.91
N GLU A 957 11.21 -24.78 9.29
CA GLU A 957 11.21 -23.38 9.74
C GLU A 957 11.13 -22.42 8.54
N ILE A 958 10.34 -21.35 8.68
CA ILE A 958 10.29 -20.22 7.73
C ILE A 958 10.70 -18.96 8.51
N THR A 959 11.67 -18.21 7.98
CA THR A 959 12.10 -16.93 8.55
C THR A 959 11.23 -15.75 8.07
N VAL A 960 11.43 -14.57 8.64
CA VAL A 960 10.90 -13.30 8.09
C VAL A 960 11.40 -13.01 6.67
N ASP A 961 12.60 -13.49 6.32
CA ASP A 961 13.10 -13.46 4.94
C ASP A 961 12.52 -14.58 4.04
N LEU A 962 11.56 -15.34 4.56
CA LEU A 962 10.87 -16.47 3.92
C LEU A 962 11.83 -17.62 3.49
N ASP A 963 13.09 -17.60 3.93
CA ASP A 963 14.02 -18.72 3.75
C ASP A 963 13.48 -19.96 4.45
N ALA A 964 13.39 -21.07 3.70
CA ALA A 964 12.89 -22.34 4.19
C ALA A 964 14.05 -23.21 4.69
N TYR A 965 14.00 -23.60 5.97
CA TYR A 965 15.00 -24.45 6.60
C TYR A 965 14.39 -25.79 7.04
N ALA A 966 15.15 -26.86 6.82
CA ALA A 966 14.92 -28.17 7.41
C ALA A 966 15.93 -28.42 8.53
N TYR A 967 15.45 -28.87 9.69
CA TYR A 967 16.24 -29.21 10.87
C TYR A 967 16.29 -30.73 11.01
N PHE A 968 17.37 -31.34 10.53
CA PHE A 968 17.52 -32.80 10.49
C PHE A 968 18.19 -33.34 11.76
N SER A 969 17.57 -34.32 12.43
CA SER A 969 18.16 -35.06 13.56
C SER A 969 17.96 -36.58 13.43
N GLN A 970 18.91 -37.37 13.92
CA GLN A 970 18.69 -38.80 14.19
C GLN A 970 18.19 -38.95 15.63
N GLY A 971 16.95 -39.41 15.78
CA GLY A 971 16.27 -39.42 17.08
C GLY A 971 15.81 -38.02 17.51
N ASP A 972 15.44 -37.90 18.78
CA ASP A 972 14.94 -36.65 19.36
C ASP A 972 16.09 -35.66 19.60
N PRO A 973 15.89 -34.36 19.35
CA PRO A 973 16.99 -33.38 19.30
C PRO A 973 17.51 -33.01 20.69
N HIS A 974 18.83 -32.90 20.81
CA HIS A 974 19.51 -32.36 21.99
C HIS A 974 19.67 -30.83 21.86
N TYR A 975 20.02 -30.16 22.97
CA TYR A 975 20.10 -28.70 23.06
C TYR A 975 21.43 -28.22 23.65
N THR A 976 21.82 -26.98 23.33
CA THR A 976 23.01 -26.30 23.88
C THR A 976 22.59 -25.22 24.88
N VAL A 977 23.09 -25.29 26.12
CA VAL A 977 22.72 -24.43 27.25
C VAL A 977 23.99 -23.89 27.91
N ASP A 978 24.21 -22.57 27.87
CA ASP A 978 25.37 -21.96 28.53
C ASP A 978 25.32 -22.15 30.07
N PRO A 979 26.31 -22.81 30.69
CA PRO A 979 26.37 -22.96 32.14
C PRO A 979 26.67 -21.66 32.88
N ARG A 980 27.15 -20.61 32.19
CA ARG A 980 27.55 -19.31 32.78
C ARG A 980 26.39 -18.31 32.90
N GLY A 981 25.27 -18.56 32.22
CA GLY A 981 24.10 -17.67 32.25
C GLY A 981 23.42 -17.60 33.63
N PRO A 982 22.63 -16.54 33.89
CA PRO A 982 21.85 -16.41 35.13
C PRO A 982 20.97 -17.64 35.39
N SER A 983 21.06 -18.19 36.60
CA SER A 983 20.33 -19.40 36.98
C SER A 983 19.90 -19.41 38.45
N ILE A 984 18.79 -20.09 38.74
CA ILE A 984 18.34 -20.43 40.10
C ILE A 984 18.68 -21.89 40.37
N ASP A 985 19.49 -22.14 41.40
CA ASP A 985 19.73 -23.47 41.97
C ASP A 985 18.51 -23.91 42.81
N VAL A 986 17.58 -24.62 42.17
CA VAL A 986 16.28 -25.05 42.72
C VAL A 986 16.49 -26.03 43.88
N TRP A 987 17.36 -27.03 43.72
CA TRP A 987 17.60 -28.05 44.75
C TRP A 987 18.12 -27.45 46.05
N LYS A 988 19.05 -26.49 45.98
CA LYS A 988 19.54 -25.73 47.15
C LYS A 988 18.50 -24.81 47.76
N ARG A 989 17.47 -24.38 47.02
CA ARG A 989 16.33 -23.60 47.54
C ARG A 989 15.32 -24.49 48.26
N LEU A 990 14.98 -25.65 47.69
CA LEU A 990 14.11 -26.65 48.35
C LEU A 990 14.77 -27.20 49.63
N ALA A 991 16.06 -27.59 49.56
CA ALA A 991 16.77 -28.15 50.70
C ALA A 991 16.99 -27.16 51.85
N LYS A 992 17.27 -25.88 51.55
CA LYS A 992 17.31 -24.81 52.56
C LYS A 992 15.97 -24.60 53.28
N SER A 993 14.87 -25.06 52.68
CA SER A 993 13.51 -24.85 53.16
C SER A 993 12.90 -26.13 53.76
N GLY A 994 13.68 -27.20 53.91
CA GLY A 994 13.24 -28.47 54.47
C GLY A 994 12.34 -29.31 53.56
N LEU A 995 12.21 -28.95 52.29
CA LEU A 995 11.35 -29.63 51.30
C LEU A 995 12.08 -30.75 50.52
N LEU A 996 13.39 -30.87 50.73
CA LEU A 996 14.29 -31.82 50.07
C LEU A 996 15.48 -32.07 51.02
N GLN A 997 16.14 -33.23 50.96
CA GLN A 997 17.35 -33.46 51.76
C GLN A 997 18.56 -32.70 51.18
N PRO A 998 19.49 -32.20 52.02
CA PRO A 998 20.68 -31.51 51.52
C PRO A 998 21.56 -32.40 50.64
N GLY A 999 21.62 -32.09 49.34
CA GLY A 999 22.41 -32.81 48.34
C GLY A 999 21.63 -33.88 47.55
N GLU A 1000 20.35 -34.08 47.87
CA GLU A 1000 19.44 -34.92 47.09
C GLU A 1000 19.20 -34.35 45.68
N ARG A 1001 19.05 -35.25 44.70
CA ARG A 1001 18.80 -34.93 43.28
C ARG A 1001 17.72 -35.88 42.75
N PRO A 1002 16.45 -35.46 42.72
CA PRO A 1002 15.35 -36.28 42.21
C PRO A 1002 15.50 -36.63 40.72
N GLU A 1003 15.00 -37.80 40.32
CA GLU A 1003 14.91 -38.20 38.88
C GLU A 1003 13.68 -37.61 38.18
N GLU A 1004 12.70 -37.14 38.94
CA GLU A 1004 11.50 -36.43 38.51
C GLU A 1004 11.34 -35.16 39.34
N LEU A 1005 10.77 -34.09 38.77
CA LEU A 1005 10.55 -32.83 39.49
C LEU A 1005 9.51 -33.02 40.63
N PRO A 1006 9.89 -32.92 41.93
CA PRO A 1006 8.98 -33.25 43.03
C PRO A 1006 7.85 -32.23 43.26
N MET A 1007 7.93 -31.03 42.68
CA MET A 1007 7.01 -29.93 42.93
C MET A 1007 6.83 -29.06 41.69
N ALA A 1008 5.59 -28.71 41.35
CA ALA A 1008 5.30 -27.86 40.20
C ALA A 1008 5.91 -26.46 40.37
N ILE A 1009 6.66 -26.00 39.35
CA ILE A 1009 7.31 -24.69 39.30
C ILE A 1009 6.42 -23.73 38.51
N LYS A 1010 6.15 -22.56 39.10
CA LYS A 1010 5.27 -21.53 38.54
C LYS A 1010 5.98 -20.18 38.44
N VAL A 1011 5.52 -19.35 37.50
CA VAL A 1011 6.04 -18.00 37.23
C VAL A 1011 4.97 -16.93 37.51
N ASN A 1012 5.40 -15.72 37.84
CA ASN A 1012 4.56 -14.55 38.16
C ASN A 1012 3.59 -14.78 39.33
N TYR A 1013 4.14 -14.83 40.55
CA TYR A 1013 3.39 -14.71 41.81
C TYR A 1013 4.01 -13.60 42.68
N THR A 1014 3.21 -12.99 43.55
CA THR A 1014 3.66 -11.93 44.45
C THR A 1014 2.79 -11.94 45.71
N ILE A 1015 3.37 -12.22 46.88
CA ILE A 1015 2.62 -12.27 48.16
C ILE A 1015 3.33 -11.41 49.21
N ALA A 1016 3.09 -10.09 49.13
CA ALA A 1016 3.21 -9.10 50.21
C ALA A 1016 2.82 -7.69 49.69
N GLY A 1017 1.59 -7.50 49.21
CA GLY A 1017 1.18 -6.20 48.63
C GLY A 1017 -0.20 -6.26 47.98
N SER A 1018 -0.24 -6.40 46.65
CA SER A 1018 -1.49 -6.55 45.89
C SER A 1018 -1.29 -7.21 44.52
N ALA A 1019 -1.44 -8.54 44.47
CA ALA A 1019 -1.73 -9.32 43.27
C ALA A 1019 -2.59 -10.53 43.67
N GLN A 1020 -3.39 -11.08 42.75
CA GLN A 1020 -4.38 -12.12 43.09
C GLN A 1020 -3.72 -13.46 43.45
N ALA A 1021 -4.19 -14.09 44.53
CA ALA A 1021 -3.74 -15.41 44.94
C ALA A 1021 -4.12 -16.49 43.90
N GLY A 1022 -3.22 -17.45 43.65
CA GLY A 1022 -3.50 -18.69 42.91
C GLY A 1022 -3.37 -18.64 41.37
N ARG A 1023 -2.85 -17.55 40.78
CA ARG A 1023 -2.84 -17.33 39.31
C ARG A 1023 -1.47 -17.34 38.60
N GLY A 1024 -0.43 -17.90 39.21
CA GLY A 1024 0.87 -18.09 38.52
C GLY A 1024 0.79 -19.18 37.44
N GLN A 1025 1.32 -18.92 36.24
CA GLN A 1025 1.38 -19.89 35.14
C GLN A 1025 2.33 -21.03 35.52
N GLU A 1026 1.94 -22.28 35.24
CA GLU A 1026 2.78 -23.45 35.49
C GLU A 1026 3.79 -23.62 34.35
N VAL A 1027 5.07 -23.76 34.70
CA VAL A 1027 6.19 -23.84 33.75
C VAL A 1027 6.71 -25.27 33.65
N PHE A 1028 6.69 -25.98 34.78
CA PHE A 1028 7.00 -27.40 34.88
C PHE A 1028 6.07 -28.06 35.90
N ALA A 1029 5.51 -29.22 35.55
CA ALA A 1029 4.57 -29.95 36.41
C ALA A 1029 5.30 -30.83 37.45
N ALA A 1030 4.61 -31.18 38.53
CA ALA A 1030 5.12 -32.19 39.46
C ALA A 1030 5.08 -33.58 38.79
N GLY A 1031 6.11 -34.39 39.01
CA GLY A 1031 6.28 -35.71 38.37
C GLY A 1031 6.82 -35.66 36.94
N SER A 1032 7.25 -34.49 36.44
CA SER A 1032 7.95 -34.42 35.15
C SER A 1032 9.36 -35.03 35.25
N ALA A 1033 9.58 -36.16 34.57
CA ALA A 1033 10.88 -36.81 34.44
C ALA A 1033 11.83 -36.04 33.50
N PHE A 1034 13.12 -36.00 33.81
CA PHE A 1034 14.11 -35.29 32.98
C PHE A 1034 14.43 -36.06 31.68
N THR A 1035 13.68 -35.76 30.61
CA THR A 1035 13.78 -36.42 29.28
C THR A 1035 14.75 -35.74 28.31
N GLU A 1036 14.85 -34.42 28.35
CA GLU A 1036 15.61 -33.64 27.36
C GLU A 1036 17.12 -33.74 27.66
N VAL A 1037 17.97 -33.63 26.63
CA VAL A 1037 19.44 -33.67 26.82
C VAL A 1037 20.06 -32.32 26.49
N PHE A 1038 20.80 -31.76 27.45
CA PHE A 1038 21.48 -30.47 27.34
C PHE A 1038 23.01 -30.63 27.37
N HIS A 1039 23.72 -29.93 26.49
CA HIS A 1039 25.17 -29.86 26.43
C HIS A 1039 25.65 -28.42 26.74
N ASP A 1040 26.81 -28.28 27.37
CA ASP A 1040 27.39 -26.95 27.70
C ASP A 1040 28.01 -26.23 26.48
N SER A 1041 28.24 -26.93 25.37
CA SER A 1041 28.71 -26.37 24.09
C SER A 1041 28.53 -27.36 22.95
N ASP A 1042 28.63 -26.89 21.71
CA ASP A 1042 28.61 -27.73 20.50
C ASP A 1042 29.90 -28.58 20.31
N ALA A 1043 30.89 -28.45 21.21
CA ALA A 1043 32.19 -29.09 21.09
C ALA A 1043 32.10 -30.64 21.09
N PRO A 1044 33.00 -31.36 20.37
CA PRO A 1044 33.03 -32.82 20.38
C PRO A 1044 33.22 -33.38 21.79
N GLY A 1045 32.39 -34.35 22.17
CA GLY A 1045 32.46 -34.99 23.49
C GLY A 1045 32.00 -34.14 24.68
N ALA A 1046 31.35 -32.99 24.45
CA ALA A 1046 30.72 -32.23 25.55
C ALA A 1046 29.67 -33.11 26.25
N PRO A 1047 29.77 -33.34 27.57
CA PRO A 1047 28.87 -34.28 28.27
C PRO A 1047 27.43 -33.76 28.29
N GLY A 1048 26.49 -34.62 27.92
CA GLY A 1048 25.06 -34.36 28.06
C GLY A 1048 24.62 -34.50 29.53
N ARG A 1049 23.76 -33.59 29.99
CA ARG A 1049 22.97 -33.73 31.22
C ARG A 1049 21.48 -33.77 30.89
N ARG A 1050 20.68 -34.47 31.68
CA ARG A 1050 19.22 -34.52 31.50
C ARG A 1050 18.56 -33.22 31.97
N GLY A 1051 17.40 -32.92 31.40
CA GLY A 1051 16.65 -31.69 31.65
C GLY A 1051 15.18 -31.74 31.25
N LEU A 1052 14.52 -30.61 31.49
CA LEU A 1052 13.15 -30.29 31.14
C LEU A 1052 13.12 -28.95 30.40
N LEU A 1053 12.28 -28.85 29.39
CA LEU A 1053 11.94 -27.60 28.70
C LEU A 1053 10.52 -27.18 29.06
N GLY A 1054 10.30 -25.88 29.25
CA GLY A 1054 8.97 -25.34 29.52
C GLY A 1054 8.03 -25.61 28.34
N VAL A 1055 6.87 -26.21 28.60
CA VAL A 1055 5.90 -26.61 27.57
C VAL A 1055 5.28 -25.40 26.88
N GLU A 1056 5.05 -24.33 27.63
CA GLU A 1056 4.53 -23.06 27.14
C GLU A 1056 5.60 -21.95 27.21
N PRO A 1057 5.50 -20.92 26.36
CA PRO A 1057 6.22 -19.67 26.57
C PRO A 1057 5.91 -19.05 27.95
N LEU A 1058 6.92 -18.43 28.53
CA LEU A 1058 6.77 -17.57 29.71
C LEU A 1058 5.86 -16.37 29.39
N PRO A 1059 5.12 -15.85 30.39
CA PRO A 1059 4.24 -14.71 30.19
C PRO A 1059 5.06 -13.45 29.93
N GLU A 1060 4.42 -12.38 29.45
CA GLU A 1060 5.11 -11.10 29.22
C GLU A 1060 5.93 -10.66 30.44
N SER A 1061 7.11 -10.13 30.17
CA SER A 1061 8.08 -9.76 31.20
C SER A 1061 7.47 -8.68 32.12
N PRO A 1062 7.42 -8.90 33.45
CA PRO A 1062 6.88 -7.91 34.38
C PRO A 1062 7.59 -6.55 34.25
N ALA A 1063 6.92 -5.48 34.66
CA ALA A 1063 7.48 -4.12 34.63
C ALA A 1063 8.79 -3.94 35.44
N SER A 1064 9.16 -4.90 36.28
CA SER A 1064 10.45 -4.99 36.98
C SER A 1064 11.61 -5.55 36.12
N GLY A 1065 11.35 -6.07 34.92
CA GLY A 1065 12.37 -6.69 34.05
C GLY A 1065 12.83 -8.09 34.48
N GLU A 1066 12.22 -8.67 35.52
CA GLU A 1066 12.53 -9.98 36.08
C GLU A 1066 11.28 -10.84 36.19
N TRP A 1067 11.38 -12.14 35.89
CA TRP A 1067 10.36 -13.13 36.24
C TRP A 1067 10.67 -13.73 37.62
N GLU A 1068 9.65 -13.82 38.48
CA GLU A 1068 9.75 -14.48 39.78
C GLU A 1068 9.22 -15.92 39.70
N PHE A 1069 10.05 -16.89 40.12
CA PHE A 1069 9.86 -18.35 39.99
C PHE A 1069 9.77 -19.04 41.35
N GLY A 1070 8.77 -19.91 41.54
CA GLY A 1070 8.38 -20.45 42.83
C GLY A 1070 7.65 -21.78 42.76
N VAL A 1071 7.42 -22.41 43.92
CA VAL A 1071 6.71 -23.69 44.05
C VAL A 1071 5.46 -23.57 44.92
N THR A 1072 4.50 -24.46 44.68
CA THR A 1072 3.29 -24.61 45.50
C THR A 1072 3.44 -25.83 46.40
N ILE A 1073 3.34 -25.64 47.72
CA ILE A 1073 3.45 -26.69 48.74
C ILE A 1073 2.05 -26.92 49.32
N GLN A 1074 1.58 -28.17 49.31
CA GLN A 1074 0.34 -28.56 49.98
C GLN A 1074 0.67 -29.19 51.33
N ASP A 1075 0.06 -28.66 52.39
CA ASP A 1075 0.27 -29.06 53.79
C ASP A 1075 -1.13 -29.29 54.40
N GLY A 1076 -1.62 -30.52 54.29
CA GLY A 1076 -3.03 -30.85 54.52
C GLY A 1076 -3.97 -30.09 53.57
N ASP A 1077 -5.00 -29.45 54.15
CA ASP A 1077 -5.92 -28.56 53.42
C ASP A 1077 -5.31 -27.17 53.13
N THR A 1078 -4.15 -26.83 53.70
CA THR A 1078 -3.51 -25.53 53.46
C THR A 1078 -2.50 -25.56 52.33
N VAL A 1079 -2.72 -24.69 51.34
CA VAL A 1079 -1.78 -24.46 50.23
C VAL A 1079 -0.92 -23.24 50.55
N ARG A 1080 0.40 -23.42 50.62
CA ARG A 1080 1.39 -22.36 50.85
C ARG A 1080 2.39 -22.31 49.69
N THR A 1081 2.75 -21.12 49.22
CA THR A 1081 3.69 -20.93 48.10
C THR A 1081 5.05 -20.44 48.58
N MET A 1082 6.13 -20.82 47.89
CA MET A 1082 7.50 -20.46 48.26
C MET A 1082 8.31 -19.94 47.08
N THR A 1083 9.01 -18.82 47.29
CA THR A 1083 9.93 -18.22 46.30
C THR A 1083 11.21 -19.05 46.14
N LEU A 1084 11.48 -19.53 44.92
CA LEU A 1084 12.79 -20.08 44.57
C LEU A 1084 13.78 -18.95 44.26
N GLY A 1085 13.34 -17.95 43.47
CA GLY A 1085 14.14 -16.77 43.14
C GLY A 1085 13.56 -15.97 41.98
N ARG A 1086 14.39 -15.09 41.41
CA ARG A 1086 14.08 -14.34 40.19
C ARG A 1086 15.12 -14.59 39.12
N LEU A 1087 14.73 -14.45 37.86
CA LEU A 1087 15.62 -14.44 36.71
C LEU A 1087 15.35 -13.19 35.86
N PRO A 1088 16.40 -12.46 35.45
CA PRO A 1088 16.24 -11.29 34.60
C PRO A 1088 15.76 -11.70 33.20
N ARG A 1089 15.11 -10.77 32.50
CA ARG A 1089 14.89 -10.87 31.06
C ARG A 1089 16.25 -10.95 30.34
N PRO A 1090 16.51 -11.98 29.51
CA PRO A 1090 17.69 -12.01 28.65
C PRO A 1090 17.80 -10.73 27.81
N GLU A 1091 19.00 -10.14 27.76
CA GLU A 1091 19.27 -8.92 27.01
C GLU A 1091 18.94 -9.10 25.53
N THR A 1092 18.22 -8.12 24.96
CA THR A 1092 17.83 -8.17 23.55
C THR A 1092 17.46 -6.78 23.03
N GLU A 1093 17.89 -6.49 21.81
CA GLU A 1093 17.48 -5.30 21.05
C GLU A 1093 16.06 -5.45 20.45
N ALA A 1094 15.44 -6.64 20.58
CA ALA A 1094 14.10 -6.92 20.11
C ALA A 1094 13.04 -6.07 20.85
N LYS A 1095 12.58 -5.01 20.18
CA LYS A 1095 11.61 -4.03 20.70
C LYS A 1095 10.26 -4.63 21.08
N SER A 1096 9.85 -5.76 20.49
CA SER A 1096 8.64 -6.51 20.87
C SER A 1096 8.71 -8.00 20.47
N ARG A 1097 7.66 -8.78 20.78
CA ARG A 1097 7.41 -10.18 20.32
C ARG A 1097 8.52 -11.21 20.53
N ALA A 1098 9.43 -10.94 21.46
CA ALA A 1098 10.36 -11.91 21.99
C ALA A 1098 9.63 -13.04 22.74
N LEU A 1099 9.73 -14.28 22.24
CA LEU A 1099 9.25 -15.48 22.92
C LEU A 1099 10.32 -15.92 23.93
N PHE A 1100 9.92 -16.22 25.16
CA PHE A 1100 10.85 -16.69 26.21
C PHE A 1100 10.44 -18.06 26.73
N VAL A 1101 11.40 -18.94 26.99
CA VAL A 1101 11.15 -20.27 27.58
C VAL A 1101 12.07 -20.52 28.77
N ALA A 1102 11.63 -21.36 29.69
CA ALA A 1102 12.49 -21.85 30.77
C ALA A 1102 13.12 -23.21 30.44
N SER A 1103 14.26 -23.50 31.05
CA SER A 1103 14.83 -24.85 31.12
C SER A 1103 15.26 -25.17 32.56
N LEU A 1104 15.04 -26.41 33.01
CA LEU A 1104 15.58 -26.93 34.27
C LEU A 1104 16.44 -28.16 33.95
N ASP A 1105 17.67 -28.24 34.48
CA ASP A 1105 18.49 -29.45 34.38
C ASP A 1105 18.42 -30.31 35.66
N GLU A 1106 18.86 -31.57 35.57
CA GLU A 1106 18.90 -32.50 36.72
C GLU A 1106 19.84 -32.05 37.86
N HIS A 1107 20.72 -31.07 37.58
CA HIS A 1107 21.53 -30.37 38.58
C HIS A 1107 20.76 -29.27 39.32
N GLY A 1108 19.53 -28.99 38.92
CA GLY A 1108 18.61 -28.05 39.55
C GLY A 1108 18.77 -26.61 39.06
N ALA A 1109 19.52 -26.35 37.98
CA ALA A 1109 19.76 -25.00 37.50
C ALA A 1109 18.66 -24.54 36.52
N LEU A 1110 17.66 -23.85 37.06
CA LEU A 1110 16.59 -23.19 36.30
C LEU A 1110 17.14 -21.95 35.58
N ARG A 1111 16.89 -21.84 34.28
CA ARG A 1111 17.33 -20.73 33.39
C ARG A 1111 16.18 -20.23 32.51
N VAL A 1112 16.29 -19.02 31.96
CA VAL A 1112 15.39 -18.46 30.94
C VAL A 1112 16.16 -18.16 29.66
N HIS A 1113 15.57 -18.47 28.51
CA HIS A 1113 16.15 -18.34 27.19
C HIS A 1113 15.30 -17.47 26.26
N LEU A 1114 15.95 -16.74 25.36
CA LEU A 1114 15.30 -16.01 24.28
C LEU A 1114 15.10 -16.94 23.07
N GLY A 1115 13.84 -17.09 22.64
CA GLY A 1115 13.50 -17.67 21.35
C GLY A 1115 13.52 -19.20 21.25
N GLY A 1116 13.41 -19.87 22.40
CA GLY A 1116 13.68 -21.30 22.55
C GLY A 1116 15.08 -21.56 23.10
N VAL A 1117 15.41 -22.83 23.31
CA VAL A 1117 16.80 -23.25 23.58
C VAL A 1117 17.46 -23.64 22.25
N PRO A 1118 18.69 -23.21 21.94
CA PRO A 1118 19.41 -23.64 20.75
C PRO A 1118 19.58 -25.15 20.69
N PHE A 1119 19.52 -25.74 19.49
CA PHE A 1119 19.81 -27.17 19.30
C PHE A 1119 21.32 -27.45 19.36
N TRP A 1120 21.69 -28.69 19.74
CA TRP A 1120 23.08 -29.15 19.70
C TRP A 1120 23.54 -29.31 18.24
N LYS A 1121 24.49 -28.47 17.81
CA LYS A 1121 24.71 -28.18 16.39
C LYS A 1121 25.43 -29.31 15.65
N ALA A 1122 24.84 -29.82 14.57
CA ALA A 1122 25.56 -30.60 13.56
C ALA A 1122 26.28 -29.65 12.58
N ARG A 1123 27.29 -30.17 11.87
CA ARG A 1123 28.17 -29.35 10.98
C ARG A 1123 27.92 -29.62 9.48
N ASP A 1124 27.49 -30.82 9.15
CA ASP A 1124 27.27 -31.37 7.82
C ASP A 1124 26.25 -32.53 7.93
N LEU A 1125 25.94 -33.19 6.80
CA LEU A 1125 25.01 -34.32 6.74
C LEU A 1125 25.55 -35.58 7.46
N GLU A 1126 26.87 -35.79 7.44
CA GLU A 1126 27.52 -36.96 8.07
C GLU A 1126 27.42 -36.90 9.60
N HIS A 1127 27.58 -35.71 10.17
CA HIS A 1127 27.54 -35.48 11.61
C HIS A 1127 26.15 -35.76 12.23
N VAL A 1128 25.08 -35.81 11.43
CA VAL A 1128 23.74 -36.22 11.85
C VAL A 1128 23.57 -37.75 11.87
N GLU A 1129 24.24 -38.46 10.96
CA GLU A 1129 24.23 -39.93 10.92
C GLU A 1129 25.09 -40.54 12.05
N ASP A 1130 26.22 -39.89 12.36
CA ASP A 1130 27.24 -40.41 13.28
C ASP A 1130 27.06 -39.98 14.75
N GLU A 1131 26.46 -38.82 15.05
CA GLU A 1131 26.17 -38.36 16.42
C GLU A 1131 24.66 -38.09 16.63
N PRO A 1132 23.87 -39.09 17.08
CA PRO A 1132 22.45 -38.95 17.37
C PRO A 1132 22.16 -37.80 18.36
N GLY A 1133 20.98 -37.19 18.21
CA GLY A 1133 20.60 -36.00 18.97
C GLY A 1133 21.17 -34.68 18.43
N ARG A 1134 22.24 -34.68 17.61
CA ARG A 1134 22.65 -33.45 16.89
C ARG A 1134 21.64 -33.06 15.83
N VAL A 1135 21.57 -31.76 15.54
CA VAL A 1135 20.63 -31.18 14.58
C VAL A 1135 21.35 -30.34 13.52
N LEU A 1136 21.16 -30.67 12.24
CA LEU A 1136 21.62 -29.84 11.12
C LEU A 1136 20.52 -28.89 10.66
N ARG A 1137 20.76 -27.58 10.77
CA ARG A 1137 19.95 -26.55 10.11
C ARG A 1137 20.38 -26.42 8.65
N HIS A 1138 19.61 -27.01 7.74
CA HIS A 1138 19.87 -27.00 6.29
C HIS A 1138 18.95 -25.99 5.58
N LEU A 1139 19.52 -25.10 4.78
CA LEU A 1139 18.77 -24.17 3.93
C LEU A 1139 18.28 -24.89 2.67
N MET A 1140 16.96 -25.02 2.50
CA MET A 1140 16.36 -25.60 1.31
C MET A 1140 16.42 -24.60 0.16
N THR A 1141 16.74 -25.07 -1.05
CA THR A 1141 16.89 -24.20 -2.25
C THR A 1141 16.07 -24.76 -3.41
N VAL A 1142 15.80 -23.93 -4.42
CA VAL A 1142 14.97 -24.29 -5.58
C VAL A 1142 15.88 -24.68 -6.76
N GLN A 1143 16.02 -25.98 -6.99
CA GLN A 1143 16.93 -26.51 -8.01
C GLN A 1143 16.45 -26.26 -9.45
N ASP A 1144 15.15 -26.37 -9.71
CA ASP A 1144 14.55 -26.03 -11.01
C ASP A 1144 13.95 -24.62 -10.99
N LYS A 1145 14.58 -23.70 -11.72
CA LYS A 1145 14.11 -22.30 -11.86
C LYS A 1145 13.07 -22.12 -12.98
N GLY A 1146 12.55 -23.22 -13.54
CA GLY A 1146 11.12 -23.36 -13.84
C GLY A 1146 10.47 -22.30 -14.73
N ARG A 1147 11.04 -22.04 -15.91
CA ARG A 1147 10.36 -21.27 -16.98
C ARG A 1147 10.78 -21.84 -18.32
N ALA A 1148 9.82 -22.18 -19.18
CA ALA A 1148 10.14 -22.55 -20.56
C ALA A 1148 10.50 -21.28 -21.34
N ASP A 1149 11.51 -21.32 -22.22
CA ASP A 1149 11.90 -20.17 -23.05
C ASP A 1149 10.73 -19.61 -23.89
N GLN A 1150 9.74 -20.45 -24.20
CA GLN A 1150 8.50 -20.07 -24.92
C GLN A 1150 7.64 -19.05 -24.15
N ASP A 1151 7.80 -18.99 -22.82
CA ASP A 1151 7.07 -18.10 -21.91
C ASP A 1151 7.69 -16.70 -21.77
N ASP A 1152 8.74 -16.39 -22.54
CA ASP A 1152 9.36 -15.06 -22.55
C ASP A 1152 8.89 -14.21 -23.73
N PRO A 1153 8.13 -13.11 -23.51
CA PRO A 1153 7.68 -12.24 -24.60
C PRO A 1153 8.83 -11.63 -25.41
N PHE A 1154 10.06 -11.64 -24.89
CA PHE A 1154 11.26 -11.14 -25.58
C PHE A 1154 12.23 -12.27 -25.95
N GLY A 1155 11.85 -13.54 -25.74
CA GLY A 1155 12.67 -14.71 -25.99
C GLY A 1155 12.92 -15.05 -27.46
N GLY A 1156 12.27 -14.37 -28.41
CA GLY A 1156 12.50 -14.52 -29.85
C GLY A 1156 11.99 -15.83 -30.48
N LEU A 1157 10.91 -16.40 -29.91
CA LEU A 1157 10.30 -17.69 -30.27
C LEU A 1157 8.79 -17.58 -30.59
N GLN A 1158 8.31 -16.42 -31.06
CA GLN A 1158 6.88 -16.02 -31.12
C GLN A 1158 6.52 -15.28 -32.41
#